data_AF-A0A2M8BXI5-F1
#
_entry.id   AF-A0A2M8BXI5-F1
#
_cell.length_a   1.000
_cell.length_b   1.000
_cell.length_c   1.000
_cell.angle_alpha   90.00
_cell.angle_beta   90.00
_cell.angle_gamma   90.00
#
_symmetry.space_group_name_H-M   'P 1'
#
loop_
_entity.id
_entity.type
_entity.pdbx_description
1 polymer ?
#
loop_
_entity_poly.entity_id
_entity_poly.type
_entity_poly.pdbx_seq_one_letter_code
_entity_poly.pdbx_strand_id
1 'polypeptide(L)'
;MIIGRIEKMKKILKYWPFLVFAVACFVYYWQVFLKGDVPFPGDLMVGAYLPWLENKWGFPTGVPVKNPLISDIFSQFYMWKSLVAESWRYLQIPLWNPFSYSGYPLMANFHSGAFYPLGFLYLLLGDVKGWDFLVILPSLATAATMYLYLRQIKVKKVGAVAGGVIYAYSGFAISWAQFVTAAHAMIWMPLILIVLEKFFDSKRTYYLYYLPLIFFLLITSGHFQIMVYITVLTVIYFVWKWMETKDYKLFLATIVPGLLTLGLAAFQMLPTLELTKYGLRSVENYIAGYNYGLLPMKYLTTLMAPDYFGNPATGNFFGVFNYHEAIFYTGVLTIFCFVLSLFLFKTNKYVRFFVMAVVIALLFGFDTPLGKAIYTFNVPGLSTSAAGRIAVIFSMSLAVLSGIVLSNLERISYRKILFTIGVLGLAYSVIYYLARYTDGILLSPNNPSMLLAQRRAVTSRNLLLPGAFVGLYSLIFLLTKKWKGLTGLLIVVICLEMFRFGWKYIPFVPERIVYPDTPVITFLKEKASTEVFRIDRERAEIMPPATWMQYRFMSPSGYDPMAIKGYAESYQEGINGNFSGQVGRYSELERYDSKALGEFNVKYLLAVKRDSVGKLGGNNINYSIDQKKWKKVYESEATAVLENLDYQPRARYLGEEGGEIKITSYTSNTIMITYSNGAHKTLLLADTWYPGWKAFVNNKEVEIDKCDGIFRCIKLTDDGGEVIFDYQPASFWLGLKISIVSALLTLIVLFRTRNQQTN
;
A
#
# COMPACT_ATOMS: atom_id res chain seq x y z
N MET A 1 3.16 -53.99 -4.16
CA MET A 1 2.89 -52.93 -3.15
C MET A 1 4.03 -51.89 -3.04
N ILE A 2 5.31 -52.29 -3.02
CA ILE A 2 6.48 -51.39 -2.92
C ILE A 2 6.66 -50.50 -4.17
N ILE A 3 6.50 -51.05 -5.39
CA ILE A 3 6.62 -50.29 -6.65
C ILE A 3 5.55 -49.19 -6.74
N GLY A 4 4.31 -49.48 -6.35
CA GLY A 4 3.22 -48.48 -6.28
C GLY A 4 3.46 -47.39 -5.23
N ARG A 5 4.12 -47.71 -4.10
CA ARG A 5 4.57 -46.69 -3.13
C ARG A 5 5.69 -45.82 -3.69
N ILE A 6 6.63 -46.39 -4.45
CA ILE A 6 7.74 -45.65 -5.10
C ILE A 6 7.21 -44.71 -6.20
N GLU A 7 6.25 -45.13 -7.02
CA GLU A 7 5.61 -44.25 -8.01
C GLU A 7 4.78 -43.14 -7.36
N LYS A 8 4.06 -43.45 -6.28
CA LYS A 8 3.32 -42.45 -5.50
C LYS A 8 4.27 -41.44 -4.86
N MET A 9 5.41 -41.89 -4.33
CA MET A 9 6.49 -41.02 -3.83
C MET A 9 7.10 -40.16 -4.94
N LYS A 10 7.39 -40.72 -6.13
CA LYS A 10 7.91 -39.96 -7.29
C LYS A 10 6.91 -38.89 -7.77
N LYS A 11 5.60 -39.16 -7.71
CA LYS A 11 4.56 -38.17 -8.00
C LYS A 11 4.56 -37.02 -6.98
N ILE A 12 4.68 -37.31 -5.69
CA ILE A 12 4.76 -36.29 -4.62
C ILE A 12 6.05 -35.45 -4.75
N LEU A 13 7.18 -36.09 -5.03
CA LEU A 13 8.46 -35.44 -5.28
C LEU A 13 8.42 -34.47 -6.48
N LYS A 14 7.47 -34.58 -7.42
CA LYS A 14 7.36 -33.62 -8.54
C LYS A 14 7.05 -32.19 -8.05
N TYR A 15 6.32 -32.06 -6.94
CA TYR A 15 5.78 -30.82 -6.39
C TYR A 15 6.59 -30.25 -5.22
N TRP A 16 7.79 -30.80 -4.95
CA TRP A 16 8.70 -30.28 -3.91
C TRP A 16 8.94 -28.75 -3.96
N PRO A 17 8.97 -28.07 -5.14
CA PRO A 17 9.12 -26.61 -5.18
C PRO A 17 8.03 -25.86 -4.41
N PHE A 18 6.78 -26.28 -4.54
CA PHE A 18 5.65 -25.65 -3.85
C PHE A 18 5.66 -25.97 -2.36
N LEU A 19 6.14 -27.17 -1.98
CA LEU A 19 6.36 -27.50 -0.58
C LEU A 19 7.43 -26.57 0.04
N VAL A 20 8.51 -26.28 -0.68
CA VAL A 20 9.53 -25.33 -0.20
C VAL A 20 8.95 -23.93 -0.01
N PHE A 21 8.10 -23.46 -0.92
CA PHE A 21 7.44 -22.15 -0.75
C PHE A 21 6.46 -22.13 0.42
N ALA A 22 5.68 -23.21 0.61
CA ALA A 22 4.77 -23.35 1.74
C ALA A 22 5.54 -23.39 3.07
N VAL A 23 6.63 -24.15 3.15
CA VAL A 23 7.50 -24.20 4.33
C VAL A 23 8.16 -22.86 4.59
N ALA A 24 8.69 -22.19 3.57
CA ALA A 24 9.29 -20.86 3.69
C ALA A 24 8.26 -19.85 4.23
N CYS A 25 7.03 -19.87 3.71
CA CYS A 25 5.93 -19.01 4.16
C CYS A 25 5.52 -19.33 5.60
N PHE A 26 5.35 -20.62 5.93
CA PHE A 26 5.04 -21.05 7.29
C PHE A 26 6.10 -20.63 8.30
N VAL A 27 7.39 -20.81 7.96
CA VAL A 27 8.50 -20.40 8.82
C VAL A 27 8.52 -18.88 8.96
N TYR A 28 8.39 -18.11 7.89
CA TYR A 28 8.41 -16.65 7.98
C TYR A 28 7.22 -16.10 8.81
N TYR A 29 6.03 -16.65 8.65
CA TYR A 29 4.82 -16.24 9.37
C TYR A 29 4.48 -17.15 10.56
N TRP A 30 5.48 -17.79 11.17
CA TRP A 30 5.26 -18.77 12.24
C TRP A 30 4.49 -18.20 13.43
N GLN A 31 4.64 -16.90 13.73
CA GLN A 31 3.92 -16.22 14.80
C GLN A 31 2.41 -16.22 14.55
N VAL A 32 1.99 -16.10 13.30
CA VAL A 32 0.58 -16.16 12.92
C VAL A 32 0.04 -17.57 13.12
N PHE A 33 0.75 -18.57 12.58
CA PHE A 33 0.27 -19.96 12.59
C PHE A 33 0.37 -20.64 13.96
N LEU A 34 1.39 -20.31 14.78
CA LEU A 34 1.66 -20.98 16.05
C LEU A 34 1.22 -20.18 17.28
N LYS A 35 1.21 -18.84 17.22
CA LYS A 35 0.79 -17.99 18.36
C LYS A 35 -0.57 -17.33 18.15
N GLY A 36 -1.08 -17.27 16.92
CA GLY A 36 -2.26 -16.46 16.59
C GLY A 36 -1.97 -14.95 16.61
N ASP A 37 -0.70 -14.55 16.52
CA ASP A 37 -0.34 -13.14 16.36
C ASP A 37 -0.75 -12.65 14.96
N VAL A 38 -1.10 -11.38 14.84
CA VAL A 38 -1.52 -10.71 13.60
C VAL A 38 -0.36 -9.88 13.06
N PRO A 39 0.02 -9.95 11.76
CA PRO A 39 1.03 -9.09 11.16
C PRO A 39 0.47 -7.69 10.94
N PHE A 40 0.28 -6.94 12.03
CA PHE A 40 -0.34 -5.63 12.07
C PHE A 40 0.42 -4.73 13.08
N PRO A 41 0.67 -3.44 12.77
CA PRO A 41 1.34 -2.51 13.69
C PRO A 41 0.41 -1.99 14.78
N GLY A 42 -0.30 -2.90 15.46
CA GLY A 42 -1.19 -2.56 16.57
C GLY A 42 -0.43 -2.05 17.77
N ASP A 43 0.82 -2.48 17.94
CA ASP A 43 1.77 -2.01 18.94
C ASP A 43 2.06 -0.51 18.80
N LEU A 44 2.22 0.00 17.58
CA LEU A 44 2.35 1.44 17.33
C LEU A 44 1.05 2.18 17.69
N MET A 45 -0.10 1.67 17.25
CA MET A 45 -1.40 2.30 17.52
C MET A 45 -1.67 2.41 19.02
N VAL A 46 -1.55 1.29 19.77
CA VAL A 46 -1.86 1.28 21.20
C VAL A 46 -0.72 1.76 22.09
N GLY A 47 0.52 1.74 21.59
CA GLY A 47 1.73 2.11 22.35
C GLY A 47 2.20 3.54 22.11
N ALA A 48 1.60 4.29 21.17
CA ALA A 48 1.98 5.66 20.88
C ALA A 48 0.82 6.68 20.83
N TYR A 49 -0.44 6.24 20.86
CA TYR A 49 -1.58 7.14 20.66
C TYR A 49 -2.71 6.93 21.66
N LEU A 50 -3.26 8.03 22.16
CA LEU A 50 -4.49 8.09 22.93
C LEU A 50 -5.72 7.81 22.03
N PRO A 51 -6.82 7.28 22.58
CA PRO A 51 -7.01 6.89 23.99
C PRO A 51 -6.40 5.52 24.33
N TRP A 52 -5.83 4.79 23.36
CA TRP A 52 -5.33 3.43 23.60
C TRP A 52 -4.09 3.37 24.50
N LEU A 53 -3.25 4.40 24.45
CA LEU A 53 -2.01 4.53 25.22
C LEU A 53 -2.22 4.49 26.75
N GLU A 54 -3.41 4.84 27.24
CA GLU A 54 -3.76 4.79 28.67
C GLU A 54 -3.77 3.36 29.22
N ASN A 55 -4.04 2.38 28.36
CA ASN A 55 -4.13 0.99 28.75
C ASN A 55 -2.80 0.27 28.49
N LYS A 56 -2.45 -0.66 29.39
CA LYS A 56 -1.21 -1.44 29.28
C LYS A 56 -1.34 -2.69 28.40
N TRP A 57 -2.55 -3.15 28.08
CA TRP A 57 -2.82 -4.30 27.19
C TRP A 57 -2.12 -5.62 27.54
N GLY A 58 -1.83 -5.84 28.83
CA GLY A 58 -1.11 -7.01 29.35
C GLY A 58 0.41 -6.86 29.37
N PHE A 59 0.96 -5.67 29.14
CA PHE A 59 2.38 -5.36 29.26
C PHE A 59 2.69 -4.70 30.62
N PRO A 60 3.89 -4.90 31.21
CA PRO A 60 4.17 -4.39 32.56
C PRO A 60 4.16 -2.85 32.67
N THR A 61 4.73 -2.17 31.69
CA THR A 61 4.99 -0.71 31.72
C THR A 61 4.35 0.05 30.55
N GLY A 62 3.81 -0.64 29.55
CA GLY A 62 3.30 -0.05 28.30
C GLY A 62 3.63 -0.95 27.11
N VAL A 63 2.98 -0.71 25.97
CA VAL A 63 3.15 -1.56 24.78
C VAL A 63 4.40 -1.12 24.02
N PRO A 64 5.40 -1.99 23.82
CA PRO A 64 6.62 -1.63 23.12
C PRO A 64 6.33 -1.47 21.62
N VAL A 65 6.64 -0.30 21.07
CA VAL A 65 6.50 -0.01 19.64
C VAL A 65 7.67 -0.60 18.87
N LYS A 66 7.39 -1.54 17.97
CA LYS A 66 8.42 -2.16 17.13
C LYS A 66 8.80 -1.29 15.95
N ASN A 67 7.86 -0.76 15.17
CA ASN A 67 8.19 0.00 13.95
C ASN A 67 7.30 1.26 13.82
N PRO A 68 7.85 2.46 14.04
CA PRO A 68 7.07 3.69 14.02
C PRO A 68 6.76 4.24 12.61
N LEU A 69 7.37 3.71 11.54
CA LEU A 69 7.26 4.28 10.19
C LEU A 69 6.08 3.75 9.35
N ILE A 70 5.22 2.93 9.95
CA ILE A 70 4.22 2.16 9.20
C ILE A 70 2.79 2.40 9.71
N SER A 71 2.52 3.62 10.20
CA SER A 71 1.20 4.04 10.68
C SER A 71 0.11 3.95 9.61
N ASP A 72 0.45 4.19 8.33
CA ASP A 72 -0.48 4.10 7.19
C ASP A 72 -1.23 2.77 7.13
N ILE A 73 -0.65 1.69 7.63
CA ILE A 73 -1.28 0.38 7.67
C ILE A 73 -2.59 0.42 8.47
N PHE A 74 -2.57 1.00 9.67
CA PHE A 74 -3.79 1.16 10.45
C PHE A 74 -4.54 2.41 10.05
N SER A 75 -3.88 3.54 9.73
CA SER A 75 -4.58 4.79 9.42
C SER A 75 -5.18 4.87 8.01
N GLN A 76 -4.94 3.88 7.13
CA GLN A 76 -5.51 3.85 5.78
C GLN A 76 -5.90 2.43 5.34
N PHE A 77 -4.93 1.54 5.18
CA PHE A 77 -5.14 0.29 4.44
C PHE A 77 -6.10 -0.67 5.13
N TYR A 78 -5.88 -0.96 6.42
CA TYR A 78 -6.72 -1.88 7.18
C TYR A 78 -8.18 -1.42 7.20
N MET A 79 -8.42 -0.13 7.45
CA MET A 79 -9.76 0.43 7.57
C MET A 79 -10.49 0.49 6.24
N TRP A 80 -9.81 0.87 5.14
CA TRP A 80 -10.43 0.82 3.82
C TRP A 80 -10.84 -0.62 3.45
N LYS A 81 -10.03 -1.63 3.79
CA LYS A 81 -10.40 -3.03 3.57
C LYS A 81 -11.57 -3.46 4.44
N SER A 82 -11.60 -3.08 5.73
CA SER A 82 -12.74 -3.32 6.63
C SER A 82 -14.03 -2.69 6.09
N LEU A 83 -13.97 -1.43 5.66
CA LEU A 83 -15.13 -0.68 5.17
C LEU A 83 -15.66 -1.23 3.83
N VAL A 84 -14.76 -1.59 2.91
CA VAL A 84 -15.13 -2.29 1.66
C VAL A 84 -15.82 -3.61 1.99
N ALA A 85 -15.24 -4.39 2.90
CA ALA A 85 -15.77 -5.69 3.27
C ALA A 85 -17.17 -5.59 3.91
N GLU A 86 -17.34 -4.67 4.84
CA GLU A 86 -18.64 -4.38 5.44
C GLU A 86 -19.69 -3.98 4.41
N SER A 87 -19.35 -3.08 3.48
CA SER A 87 -20.28 -2.65 2.42
C SER A 87 -20.84 -3.86 1.66
N TRP A 88 -19.96 -4.79 1.26
CA TRP A 88 -20.36 -6.02 0.59
C TRP A 88 -21.18 -6.97 1.49
N ARG A 89 -20.91 -7.05 2.80
CA ARG A 89 -21.72 -7.84 3.76
C ARG A 89 -23.15 -7.33 3.83
N TYR A 90 -23.35 -6.01 3.70
CA TYR A 90 -24.68 -5.38 3.62
C TYR A 90 -25.25 -5.30 2.19
N LEU A 91 -24.63 -5.98 1.21
CA LEU A 91 -25.04 -5.95 -0.20
C LEU A 91 -25.02 -4.54 -0.82
N GLN A 92 -24.18 -3.66 -0.29
CA GLN A 92 -23.97 -2.32 -0.82
C GLN A 92 -22.66 -2.27 -1.62
N ILE A 93 -22.72 -1.64 -2.79
CA ILE A 93 -21.51 -1.34 -3.55
C ILE A 93 -20.71 -0.29 -2.76
N PRO A 94 -19.42 -0.49 -2.47
CA PRO A 94 -18.61 0.40 -1.60
C PRO A 94 -18.22 1.73 -2.28
N LEU A 95 -19.19 2.51 -2.75
CA LEU A 95 -18.96 3.70 -3.58
C LEU A 95 -18.47 4.89 -2.76
N TRP A 96 -19.03 5.11 -1.57
CA TRP A 96 -18.82 6.30 -0.76
C TRP A 96 -18.33 5.96 0.67
N ASN A 97 -17.45 6.79 1.21
CA ASN A 97 -16.95 6.75 2.59
C ASN A 97 -17.51 7.95 3.36
N PRO A 98 -18.47 7.76 4.28
CA PRO A 98 -19.04 8.86 5.06
C PRO A 98 -18.20 9.27 6.29
N PHE A 99 -17.13 8.51 6.59
CA PHE A 99 -16.44 8.60 7.88
C PHE A 99 -15.26 9.58 7.90
N SER A 100 -14.77 10.01 6.73
CA SER A 100 -13.71 11.02 6.61
C SER A 100 -14.12 12.10 5.62
N TYR A 101 -13.54 13.30 5.77
CA TYR A 101 -13.77 14.45 4.87
C TYR A 101 -15.24 14.83 4.73
N SER A 102 -16.08 14.59 5.73
CA SER A 102 -17.54 14.77 5.62
C SER A 102 -18.19 14.01 4.46
N GLY A 103 -17.53 12.97 3.93
CA GLY A 103 -17.94 12.22 2.76
C GLY A 103 -16.88 12.26 1.64
N TYR A 104 -16.52 11.08 1.11
CA TYR A 104 -15.49 10.95 0.09
C TYR A 104 -15.69 9.70 -0.78
N PRO A 105 -15.40 9.69 -2.10
CA PRO A 105 -15.63 8.53 -2.97
C PRO A 105 -14.62 7.39 -2.74
N LEU A 106 -15.01 6.41 -1.92
CA LEU A 106 -14.19 5.26 -1.49
C LEU A 106 -13.70 4.37 -2.64
N MET A 107 -14.60 3.99 -3.55
CA MET A 107 -14.25 3.09 -4.65
C MET A 107 -13.37 3.78 -5.70
N ALA A 108 -13.58 5.08 -5.92
CA ALA A 108 -12.76 5.87 -6.82
C ALA A 108 -11.34 6.05 -6.29
N ASN A 109 -11.14 5.99 -4.97
CA ASN A 109 -9.80 5.87 -4.40
C ASN A 109 -9.15 4.55 -4.85
N PHE A 110 -8.01 4.68 -5.51
CA PHE A 110 -7.33 3.55 -6.12
C PHE A 110 -6.79 2.56 -5.08
N HIS A 111 -6.40 3.02 -3.89
CA HIS A 111 -5.80 2.21 -2.83
C HIS A 111 -6.82 1.35 -2.07
N SER A 112 -8.10 1.72 -2.04
CA SER A 112 -9.14 0.95 -1.36
C SER A 112 -9.29 -0.45 -1.95
N GLY A 113 -9.02 -0.62 -3.25
CA GLY A 113 -9.07 -1.90 -3.96
C GLY A 113 -10.42 -2.60 -3.82
N ALA A 114 -11.51 -1.81 -3.93
CA ALA A 114 -12.88 -2.20 -3.61
C ALA A 114 -13.39 -3.47 -4.32
N PHE A 115 -12.86 -3.76 -5.51
CA PHE A 115 -13.23 -4.90 -6.36
C PHE A 115 -12.09 -5.90 -6.56
N TYR A 116 -11.04 -5.82 -5.74
CA TYR A 116 -9.94 -6.76 -5.84
C TYR A 116 -10.37 -8.17 -5.38
N PRO A 117 -10.31 -9.20 -6.24
CA PRO A 117 -10.89 -10.50 -5.89
C PRO A 117 -10.29 -11.17 -4.64
N LEU A 118 -8.98 -11.01 -4.38
CA LEU A 118 -8.39 -11.56 -3.16
C LEU A 118 -8.79 -10.77 -1.91
N GLY A 119 -9.28 -9.54 -2.06
CA GLY A 119 -9.86 -8.74 -0.98
C GLY A 119 -11.14 -9.34 -0.41
N PHE A 120 -11.88 -10.15 -1.19
CA PHE A 120 -13.08 -10.82 -0.70
C PHE A 120 -12.83 -11.86 0.39
N LEU A 121 -11.57 -12.22 0.67
CA LEU A 121 -11.21 -13.03 1.84
C LEU A 121 -11.62 -12.36 3.17
N TYR A 122 -11.69 -11.02 3.22
CA TYR A 122 -12.27 -10.30 4.36
C TYR A 122 -13.74 -10.63 4.58
N LEU A 123 -14.51 -10.84 3.50
CA LEU A 123 -15.93 -11.22 3.63
C LEU A 123 -16.07 -12.59 4.28
N LEU A 124 -15.21 -13.53 3.88
CA LEU A 124 -15.30 -14.93 4.27
C LEU A 124 -14.73 -15.20 5.67
N LEU A 125 -13.68 -14.48 6.07
CA LEU A 125 -12.89 -14.81 7.26
C LEU A 125 -13.01 -13.78 8.39
N GLY A 126 -13.73 -12.68 8.17
CA GLY A 126 -13.74 -11.53 9.08
C GLY A 126 -12.51 -10.63 8.89
N ASP A 127 -12.48 -9.50 9.59
CA ASP A 127 -11.50 -8.43 9.33
C ASP A 127 -10.07 -8.83 9.70
N VAL A 128 -9.87 -9.44 10.88
CA VAL A 128 -8.54 -9.83 11.36
C VAL A 128 -7.94 -10.96 10.52
N LYS A 129 -8.66 -12.07 10.34
CA LYS A 129 -8.16 -13.19 9.53
C LYS A 129 -8.08 -12.83 8.06
N GLY A 130 -9.01 -12.02 7.55
CA GLY A 130 -8.90 -11.43 6.21
C GLY A 130 -7.58 -10.68 6.02
N TRP A 131 -7.17 -9.87 7.02
CA TRP A 131 -5.89 -9.17 7.01
C TRP A 131 -4.70 -10.13 6.99
N ASP A 132 -4.68 -11.12 7.89
CA ASP A 132 -3.63 -12.15 7.94
C ASP A 132 -3.38 -12.74 6.55
N PHE A 133 -4.46 -13.14 5.86
CA PHE A 133 -4.37 -13.72 4.52
C PHE A 133 -3.88 -12.73 3.48
N LEU A 134 -4.34 -11.47 3.48
CA LEU A 134 -3.85 -10.46 2.54
C LEU A 134 -2.35 -10.17 2.73
N VAL A 135 -1.83 -10.20 3.95
CA VAL A 135 -0.40 -10.01 4.18
C VAL A 135 0.43 -11.25 3.78
N ILE A 136 -0.07 -12.45 4.07
CA ILE A 136 0.68 -13.71 3.88
C ILE A 136 0.66 -14.20 2.43
N LEU A 137 -0.49 -14.12 1.76
CA LEU A 137 -0.73 -14.71 0.44
C LEU A 137 0.26 -14.23 -0.64
N PRO A 138 0.64 -12.93 -0.71
CA PRO A 138 1.60 -12.45 -1.69
C PRO A 138 2.95 -13.17 -1.63
N SER A 139 3.45 -13.54 -0.45
CA SER A 139 4.73 -14.24 -0.32
C SER A 139 4.68 -15.62 -0.98
N LEU A 140 3.57 -16.35 -0.82
CA LEU A 140 3.40 -17.66 -1.45
C LEU A 140 3.12 -17.54 -2.95
N ALA A 141 2.19 -16.66 -3.32
CA ALA A 141 1.73 -16.50 -4.69
C ALA A 141 2.86 -15.96 -5.60
N THR A 142 3.60 -14.96 -5.14
CA THR A 142 4.73 -14.37 -5.87
C THR A 142 5.87 -15.38 -6.08
N ALA A 143 6.18 -16.21 -5.07
CA ALA A 143 7.16 -17.28 -5.22
C ALA A 143 6.73 -18.30 -6.27
N ALA A 144 5.46 -18.70 -6.24
CA ALA A 144 4.89 -19.66 -7.17
C ALA A 144 4.86 -19.11 -8.61
N THR A 145 4.37 -17.89 -8.84
CA THR A 145 4.27 -17.32 -10.19
C THR A 145 5.65 -17.06 -10.79
N MET A 146 6.62 -16.59 -10.00
CA MET A 146 8.01 -16.45 -10.44
C MET A 146 8.64 -17.80 -10.78
N TYR A 147 8.45 -18.82 -9.95
CA TYR A 147 8.91 -20.18 -10.27
C TYR A 147 8.36 -20.66 -11.60
N LEU A 148 7.05 -20.48 -11.85
CA LEU A 148 6.41 -20.87 -13.11
C LEU A 148 7.01 -20.12 -14.31
N TYR A 149 7.30 -18.82 -14.16
CA TYR A 149 7.95 -18.03 -15.21
C TYR A 149 9.36 -18.54 -15.50
N LEU A 150 10.16 -18.78 -14.47
CA LEU A 150 11.52 -19.33 -14.65
C LEU A 150 11.49 -20.70 -15.32
N ARG A 151 10.49 -21.53 -14.99
CA ARG A 151 10.26 -22.81 -15.68
C ARG A 151 9.87 -22.64 -17.14
N GLN A 152 9.08 -21.62 -17.50
CA GLN A 152 8.73 -21.29 -18.89
C GLN A 152 9.98 -20.94 -19.71
N ILE A 153 10.90 -20.15 -19.16
CA ILE A 153 12.18 -19.81 -19.82
C ILE A 153 13.29 -20.87 -19.62
N LYS A 154 12.90 -22.12 -19.32
CA LYS A 154 13.76 -23.31 -19.24
C LYS A 154 14.83 -23.31 -18.12
N VAL A 155 14.68 -22.49 -17.07
CA VAL A 155 15.54 -22.50 -15.88
C VAL A 155 15.31 -23.76 -15.06
N LYS A 156 16.36 -24.44 -14.56
CA LYS A 156 16.24 -25.70 -13.78
C LYS A 156 15.47 -25.49 -12.47
N LYS A 157 14.83 -26.55 -11.93
CA LYS A 157 13.95 -26.45 -10.74
C LYS A 157 14.62 -25.76 -9.56
N VAL A 158 15.88 -26.09 -9.25
CA VAL A 158 16.62 -25.53 -8.11
C VAL A 158 16.79 -24.01 -8.26
N GLY A 159 17.26 -23.54 -9.42
CA GLY A 159 17.37 -22.10 -9.67
C GLY A 159 16.00 -21.40 -9.74
N ALA A 160 14.98 -22.07 -10.28
CA ALA A 160 13.62 -21.54 -10.30
C ALA A 160 13.03 -21.38 -8.88
N VAL A 161 13.32 -22.30 -7.95
CA VAL A 161 12.94 -22.18 -6.54
C VAL A 161 13.69 -21.03 -5.88
N ALA A 162 15.00 -20.93 -6.09
CA ALA A 162 15.79 -19.82 -5.56
C ALA A 162 15.25 -18.46 -6.04
N GLY A 163 14.98 -18.31 -7.34
CA GLY A 163 14.40 -17.08 -7.90
C GLY A 163 13.02 -16.78 -7.34
N GLY A 164 12.16 -17.80 -7.14
CA GLY A 164 10.87 -17.64 -6.47
C GLY A 164 11.00 -17.08 -5.04
N VAL A 165 11.89 -17.66 -4.23
CA VAL A 165 12.17 -17.18 -2.86
C VAL A 165 12.73 -15.76 -2.87
N ILE A 166 13.73 -15.48 -3.71
CA ILE A 166 14.37 -14.16 -3.81
C ILE A 166 13.34 -13.08 -4.15
N TYR A 167 12.40 -13.37 -5.06
CA TYR A 167 11.39 -12.37 -5.44
C TYR A 167 10.34 -12.16 -4.35
N ALA A 168 9.87 -13.24 -3.72
CA ALA A 168 8.82 -13.19 -2.71
C ALA A 168 9.26 -12.56 -1.37
N TYR A 169 10.55 -12.62 -1.06
CA TYR A 169 11.13 -12.10 0.18
C TYR A 169 12.19 -11.02 -0.08
N SER A 170 12.14 -10.34 -1.23
CA SER A 170 13.01 -9.19 -1.45
C SER A 170 12.70 -8.07 -0.45
N GLY A 171 13.64 -7.15 -0.27
CA GLY A 171 13.47 -5.99 0.59
C GLY A 171 12.21 -5.19 0.25
N PHE A 172 11.93 -5.03 -1.05
CA PHE A 172 10.68 -4.42 -1.52
C PHE A 172 9.45 -5.25 -1.14
N ALA A 173 9.45 -6.57 -1.36
CA ALA A 173 8.30 -7.42 -1.01
C ALA A 173 7.99 -7.38 0.50
N ILE A 174 9.03 -7.43 1.34
CA ILE A 174 8.91 -7.42 2.79
C ILE A 174 8.45 -6.06 3.30
N SER A 175 9.06 -4.96 2.84
CA SER A 175 8.74 -3.63 3.33
C SER A 175 7.33 -3.18 2.93
N TRP A 176 6.81 -3.71 1.81
CA TRP A 176 5.46 -3.43 1.31
C TRP A 176 4.42 -4.49 1.66
N ALA A 177 4.77 -5.55 2.41
CA ALA A 177 3.88 -6.68 2.69
C ALA A 177 2.56 -6.26 3.36
N GLN A 178 2.65 -5.40 4.39
CA GLN A 178 1.49 -4.95 5.16
C GLN A 178 0.71 -3.80 4.49
N PHE A 179 1.23 -3.20 3.41
CA PHE A 179 0.49 -2.19 2.65
C PHE A 179 -0.55 -2.84 1.71
N VAL A 180 -0.50 -4.17 1.55
CA VAL A 180 -1.47 -5.04 0.82
C VAL A 180 -1.86 -4.62 -0.60
N THR A 181 -1.13 -3.67 -1.19
CA THR A 181 -1.35 -3.14 -2.54
C THR A 181 -0.16 -3.49 -3.44
N ALA A 182 1.01 -2.88 -3.22
CA ALA A 182 2.23 -3.16 -3.99
C ALA A 182 2.63 -4.64 -3.95
N ALA A 183 2.58 -5.28 -2.78
CA ALA A 183 2.90 -6.70 -2.62
C ALA A 183 1.97 -7.60 -3.46
N HIS A 184 0.69 -7.24 -3.59
CA HIS A 184 -0.27 -7.96 -4.43
C HIS A 184 -0.02 -7.73 -5.92
N ALA A 185 0.35 -6.51 -6.33
CA ALA A 185 0.71 -6.21 -7.71
C ALA A 185 1.87 -7.08 -8.23
N MET A 186 2.82 -7.44 -7.35
CA MET A 186 3.97 -8.31 -7.68
C MET A 186 3.56 -9.72 -8.11
N ILE A 187 2.45 -10.25 -7.61
CA ILE A 187 1.96 -11.61 -7.92
C ILE A 187 1.75 -11.78 -9.44
N TRP A 188 1.21 -10.73 -10.06
CA TRP A 188 0.68 -10.76 -11.43
C TRP A 188 1.76 -10.58 -12.50
N MET A 189 2.87 -9.92 -12.16
CA MET A 189 3.93 -9.60 -13.11
C MET A 189 4.56 -10.85 -13.77
N PRO A 190 4.96 -11.92 -13.04
CA PRO A 190 5.48 -13.12 -13.69
C PRO A 190 4.44 -13.83 -14.58
N LEU A 191 3.14 -13.76 -14.22
CA LEU A 191 2.07 -14.36 -15.03
C LEU A 191 1.92 -13.65 -16.39
N ILE A 192 2.03 -12.32 -16.41
CA ILE A 192 2.05 -11.55 -17.66
C ILE A 192 3.19 -12.04 -18.57
N LEU A 193 4.39 -12.20 -18.01
CA LEU A 193 5.53 -12.67 -18.80
C LEU A 193 5.37 -14.12 -19.28
N ILE A 194 4.74 -15.01 -18.50
CA ILE A 194 4.40 -16.36 -18.94
C ILE A 194 3.47 -16.33 -20.15
N VAL A 195 2.45 -15.46 -20.13
CA VAL A 195 1.52 -15.30 -21.25
C VAL A 195 2.25 -14.83 -22.50
N LEU A 196 3.15 -13.85 -22.37
CA LEU A 196 3.97 -13.38 -23.48
C LEU A 196 4.90 -14.48 -24.01
N GLU A 197 5.58 -15.22 -23.15
CA GLU A 197 6.42 -16.36 -23.58
C GLU A 197 5.59 -17.38 -24.36
N LYS A 198 4.44 -17.81 -23.84
CA LYS A 198 3.57 -18.79 -24.52
C LYS A 198 3.07 -18.27 -25.86
N PHE A 199 2.69 -16.99 -25.94
CA PHE A 199 2.28 -16.35 -27.18
C PHE A 199 3.40 -16.39 -28.22
N PHE A 200 4.62 -16.00 -27.87
CA PHE A 200 5.74 -16.01 -28.82
C PHE A 200 6.25 -17.41 -29.15
N ASP A 201 6.20 -18.36 -28.22
CA ASP A 201 6.60 -19.75 -28.43
C ASP A 201 5.65 -20.47 -29.38
N SER A 202 4.34 -20.25 -29.26
CA SER A 202 3.34 -20.97 -30.05
C SER A 202 2.73 -20.16 -31.20
N LYS A 203 2.94 -18.83 -31.22
CA LYS A 203 2.29 -17.85 -32.10
C LYS A 203 0.76 -17.87 -32.07
N ARG A 204 0.16 -18.40 -31.00
CA ARG A 204 -1.31 -18.53 -30.88
C ARG A 204 -1.88 -17.31 -30.16
N THR A 205 -2.64 -16.48 -30.87
CA THR A 205 -3.15 -15.19 -30.38
C THR A 205 -4.07 -15.27 -29.17
N TYR A 206 -4.76 -16.41 -28.97
CA TYR A 206 -5.66 -16.58 -27.82
C TYR A 206 -4.95 -16.44 -26.47
N TYR A 207 -3.63 -16.71 -26.39
CA TYR A 207 -2.88 -16.50 -25.15
C TYR A 207 -2.94 -15.05 -24.69
N LEU A 208 -2.96 -14.08 -25.62
CA LEU A 208 -3.04 -12.66 -25.27
C LEU A 208 -4.34 -12.30 -24.56
N TYR A 209 -5.42 -13.09 -24.70
CA TYR A 209 -6.69 -12.87 -24.02
C TYR A 209 -6.68 -13.27 -22.54
N TYR A 210 -5.58 -13.85 -22.04
CA TYR A 210 -5.34 -13.93 -20.60
C TYR A 210 -4.81 -12.61 -20.02
N LEU A 211 -4.26 -11.70 -20.85
CA LEU A 211 -3.74 -10.41 -20.38
C LEU A 211 -4.83 -9.52 -19.77
N PRO A 212 -6.03 -9.32 -20.38
CA PRO A 212 -7.11 -8.56 -19.75
C PRO A 212 -7.40 -9.03 -18.32
N LEU A 213 -7.51 -10.35 -18.11
CA LEU A 213 -7.81 -10.93 -16.80
C LEU A 213 -6.69 -10.67 -15.77
N ILE A 214 -5.43 -10.79 -16.19
CA ILE A 214 -4.29 -10.58 -15.28
C ILE A 214 -4.09 -9.09 -14.99
N PHE A 215 -4.25 -8.22 -15.99
CA PHE A 215 -4.19 -6.78 -15.80
C PHE A 215 -5.36 -6.27 -14.97
N PHE A 216 -6.56 -6.86 -15.09
CA PHE A 216 -7.67 -6.57 -14.19
C PHE A 216 -7.28 -6.80 -12.73
N LEU A 217 -6.65 -7.93 -12.41
CA LEU A 217 -6.15 -8.25 -11.07
C LEU A 217 -5.03 -7.30 -10.63
N LEU A 218 -4.16 -6.88 -11.55
CA LEU A 218 -3.11 -5.90 -11.30
C LEU A 218 -3.68 -4.51 -11.00
N ILE A 219 -4.62 -4.02 -11.79
CA ILE A 219 -5.24 -2.70 -11.65
C ILE A 219 -6.05 -2.65 -10.35
N THR A 220 -6.90 -3.65 -10.11
CA THR A 220 -7.75 -3.69 -8.92
C THR A 220 -6.97 -3.94 -7.62
N SER A 221 -5.73 -4.43 -7.68
CA SER A 221 -4.86 -4.55 -6.48
C SER A 221 -4.56 -3.21 -5.80
N GLY A 222 -4.77 -2.09 -6.50
CA GLY A 222 -4.82 -0.77 -5.88
C GLY A 222 -3.49 -0.06 -5.69
N HIS A 223 -2.45 -0.43 -6.45
CA HIS A 223 -1.20 0.33 -6.49
C HIS A 223 -0.88 0.91 -7.87
N PHE A 224 -1.31 2.15 -8.11
CA PHE A 224 -1.23 2.79 -9.43
C PHE A 224 0.19 2.81 -10.01
N GLN A 225 1.18 3.23 -9.22
CA GLN A 225 2.55 3.36 -9.72
C GLN A 225 3.22 2.02 -10.08
N ILE A 226 3.01 0.97 -9.27
CA ILE A 226 3.53 -0.38 -9.58
C ILE A 226 2.84 -0.94 -10.82
N MET A 227 1.53 -0.68 -11.00
CA MET A 227 0.82 -1.00 -12.23
C MET A 227 1.46 -0.31 -13.45
N VAL A 228 1.82 0.98 -13.36
CA VAL A 228 2.55 1.68 -14.44
C VAL A 228 3.90 1.01 -14.73
N TYR A 229 4.74 0.75 -13.73
CA TYR A 229 6.04 0.11 -13.94
C TYR A 229 5.93 -1.27 -14.58
N ILE A 230 4.98 -2.10 -14.13
CA ILE A 230 4.73 -3.42 -14.71
C ILE A 230 4.24 -3.30 -16.17
N THR A 231 3.38 -2.32 -16.46
CA THR A 231 2.87 -2.07 -17.81
C THR A 231 4.00 -1.65 -18.75
N VAL A 232 4.85 -0.72 -18.32
CA VAL A 232 6.04 -0.28 -19.08
C VAL A 232 6.98 -1.44 -19.36
N LEU A 233 7.31 -2.26 -18.33
CA LEU A 233 8.14 -3.44 -18.56
C LEU A 233 7.46 -4.44 -19.51
N THR A 234 6.15 -4.64 -19.40
CA THR A 234 5.38 -5.53 -20.29
C THR A 234 5.52 -5.11 -21.75
N VAL A 235 5.36 -3.81 -22.03
CA VAL A 235 5.55 -3.25 -23.37
C VAL A 235 6.99 -3.45 -23.86
N ILE A 236 7.98 -3.10 -23.03
CA ILE A 236 9.41 -3.26 -23.38
C ILE A 236 9.75 -4.73 -23.65
N TYR A 237 9.24 -5.65 -22.83
CA TYR A 237 9.44 -7.09 -22.98
C TYR A 237 8.80 -7.61 -24.26
N PHE A 238 7.56 -7.19 -24.54
CA PHE A 238 6.86 -7.53 -25.77
C PHE A 238 7.63 -7.03 -27.01
N VAL A 239 8.05 -5.77 -27.02
CA VAL A 239 8.82 -5.18 -28.13
C VAL A 239 10.13 -5.94 -28.34
N TRP A 240 10.87 -6.24 -27.26
CA TRP A 240 12.10 -7.03 -27.34
C TRP A 240 11.89 -8.38 -28.02
N LYS A 241 10.85 -9.12 -27.64
CA LYS A 241 10.48 -10.40 -28.27
C LYS A 241 9.99 -10.23 -29.70
N TRP A 242 9.17 -9.23 -29.95
CA TRP A 242 8.65 -8.92 -31.27
C TRP A 242 9.79 -8.62 -32.26
N MET A 243 10.82 -7.87 -31.85
CA MET A 243 12.00 -7.57 -32.67
C MET A 243 12.78 -8.81 -33.14
N GLU A 244 12.66 -9.94 -32.45
CA GLU A 244 13.25 -11.22 -32.91
C GLU A 244 12.44 -11.85 -34.05
N THR A 245 11.13 -11.60 -34.10
CA THR A 245 10.21 -12.16 -35.10
C THR A 245 9.96 -11.21 -36.28
N LYS A 246 9.92 -9.89 -36.01
CA LYS A 246 9.55 -8.80 -36.92
C LYS A 246 8.22 -8.98 -37.66
N ASP A 247 7.31 -9.78 -37.10
CA ASP A 247 5.99 -10.03 -37.68
C ASP A 247 4.99 -8.98 -37.19
N TYR A 248 4.58 -8.06 -38.07
CA TYR A 248 3.62 -7.01 -37.73
C TYR A 248 2.24 -7.57 -37.37
N LYS A 249 1.87 -8.78 -37.83
CA LYS A 249 0.59 -9.42 -37.46
C LYS A 249 0.55 -9.78 -35.99
N LEU A 250 1.69 -10.19 -35.41
CA LEU A 250 1.81 -10.43 -33.97
C LEU A 250 1.66 -9.14 -33.17
N PHE A 251 2.12 -8.01 -33.71
CA PHE A 251 1.91 -6.70 -33.11
C PHE A 251 0.42 -6.33 -33.13
N LEU A 252 -0.23 -6.41 -34.30
CA LEU A 252 -1.65 -6.11 -34.45
C LEU A 252 -2.54 -7.01 -33.59
N ALA A 253 -2.14 -8.25 -33.34
CA ALA A 253 -2.85 -9.19 -32.47
C ALA A 253 -2.97 -8.72 -31.01
N THR A 254 -2.18 -7.74 -30.57
CA THR A 254 -2.25 -7.17 -29.22
C THR A 254 -3.29 -6.08 -29.04
N ILE A 255 -3.78 -5.47 -30.14
CA ILE A 255 -4.68 -4.31 -30.08
C ILE A 255 -5.98 -4.66 -29.35
N VAL A 256 -6.64 -5.74 -29.76
CA VAL A 256 -7.92 -6.16 -29.17
C VAL A 256 -7.76 -6.54 -27.68
N PRO A 257 -6.82 -7.42 -27.27
CA PRO A 257 -6.54 -7.66 -25.86
C PRO A 257 -6.16 -6.40 -25.07
N GLY A 258 -5.45 -5.45 -25.68
CA GLY A 258 -5.13 -4.16 -25.06
C GLY A 258 -6.37 -3.32 -24.76
N LEU A 259 -7.29 -3.20 -25.73
CA LEU A 259 -8.57 -2.51 -25.54
C LEU A 259 -9.45 -3.22 -24.50
N LEU A 260 -9.50 -4.56 -24.52
CA LEU A 260 -10.22 -5.35 -23.53
C LEU A 260 -9.63 -5.20 -22.12
N THR A 261 -8.33 -4.98 -21.99
CA THR A 261 -7.68 -4.70 -20.70
C THR A 261 -8.17 -3.39 -20.10
N LEU A 262 -8.18 -2.31 -20.90
CA LEU A 262 -8.70 -1.01 -20.49
C LEU A 262 -10.21 -1.08 -20.19
N GLY A 263 -10.95 -1.79 -21.04
CA GLY A 263 -12.39 -1.96 -20.89
C GLY A 263 -12.77 -2.76 -19.65
N LEU A 264 -12.07 -3.85 -19.34
CA LEU A 264 -12.39 -4.74 -18.20
C LEU A 264 -12.18 -4.06 -16.84
N ALA A 265 -11.24 -3.12 -16.73
CA ALA A 265 -11.00 -2.35 -15.52
C ALA A 265 -11.69 -0.98 -15.52
N ALA A 266 -12.56 -0.69 -16.49
CA ALA A 266 -13.14 0.64 -16.67
C ALA A 266 -13.99 1.10 -15.47
N PHE A 267 -14.67 0.19 -14.76
CA PHE A 267 -15.44 0.55 -13.57
C PHE A 267 -14.57 1.08 -12.43
N GLN A 268 -13.29 0.72 -12.37
CA GLN A 268 -12.32 1.26 -11.41
C GLN A 268 -11.63 2.50 -11.99
N MET A 269 -11.20 2.43 -13.26
CA MET A 269 -10.38 3.48 -13.87
C MET A 269 -11.17 4.77 -14.12
N LEU A 270 -12.41 4.71 -14.63
CA LEU A 270 -13.17 5.92 -14.94
C LEU A 270 -13.49 6.77 -13.70
N PRO A 271 -13.98 6.20 -12.58
CA PRO A 271 -14.16 6.95 -11.33
C PRO A 271 -12.84 7.50 -10.78
N THR A 272 -11.75 6.72 -10.85
CA THR A 272 -10.42 7.19 -10.41
C THR A 272 -9.97 8.41 -11.24
N LEU A 273 -10.20 8.39 -12.55
CA LEU A 273 -9.87 9.50 -13.44
C LEU A 273 -10.75 10.73 -13.17
N GLU A 274 -12.02 10.55 -12.84
CA GLU A 274 -12.91 11.63 -12.39
C GLU A 274 -12.40 12.26 -11.10
N LEU A 275 -12.12 11.43 -10.09
CA LEU A 275 -11.59 11.89 -8.80
C LEU A 275 -10.25 12.61 -8.95
N THR A 276 -9.37 12.18 -9.86
CA THR A 276 -8.09 12.84 -10.12
C THR A 276 -8.27 14.30 -10.61
N LYS A 277 -9.39 14.62 -11.28
CA LYS A 277 -9.70 16.00 -11.69
C LYS A 277 -10.00 16.90 -10.50
N TYR A 278 -10.57 16.33 -9.43
CA TYR A 278 -10.94 17.04 -8.21
C TYR A 278 -9.92 16.88 -7.07
N GLY A 279 -8.96 15.97 -7.20
CA GLY A 279 -8.05 15.59 -6.12
C GLY A 279 -6.85 16.52 -5.96
N LEU A 280 -6.26 16.51 -4.77
CA LEU A 280 -5.07 17.31 -4.42
C LEU A 280 -3.78 16.88 -5.12
N ARG A 281 -3.76 15.72 -5.76
CA ARG A 281 -2.53 15.10 -6.27
C ARG A 281 -1.78 15.93 -7.33
N SER A 282 -2.48 16.81 -8.05
CA SER A 282 -1.89 17.72 -9.03
C SER A 282 -1.28 18.99 -8.43
N VAL A 283 -1.60 19.30 -7.17
CA VAL A 283 -1.18 20.52 -6.46
C VAL A 283 -0.17 20.20 -5.35
N GLU A 284 -0.24 19.02 -4.75
CA GLU A 284 0.63 18.60 -3.66
C GLU A 284 2.06 18.28 -4.12
N ASN A 285 3.02 19.15 -3.78
CA ASN A 285 4.46 18.96 -4.08
C ASN A 285 5.25 18.22 -2.99
N TYR A 286 4.59 17.50 -2.08
CA TYR A 286 5.23 16.79 -0.96
C TYR A 286 6.46 15.97 -1.38
N ILE A 287 6.34 15.24 -2.50
CA ILE A 287 7.40 14.35 -2.95
C ILE A 287 8.63 15.11 -3.46
N ALA A 288 8.47 16.35 -3.94
CA ALA A 288 9.58 17.19 -4.38
C ALA A 288 10.53 17.52 -3.22
N GLY A 289 9.99 17.71 -2.00
CA GLY A 289 10.78 17.92 -0.78
C GLY A 289 11.69 16.74 -0.41
N TYR A 290 11.39 15.55 -0.93
CA TYR A 290 12.21 14.34 -0.75
C TYR A 290 12.97 13.95 -2.02
N ASN A 291 13.31 14.92 -2.87
CA ASN A 291 13.98 14.71 -4.17
C ASN A 291 13.25 13.67 -5.03
N TYR A 292 11.91 13.70 -5.02
CA TYR A 292 11.05 12.76 -5.72
C TYR A 292 11.24 11.28 -5.34
N GLY A 293 11.86 10.99 -4.20
CA GLY A 293 12.27 9.65 -3.80
C GLY A 293 13.48 9.10 -4.58
N LEU A 294 14.19 9.95 -5.34
CA LEU A 294 15.46 9.60 -5.98
C LEU A 294 16.54 9.44 -4.92
N LEU A 295 17.13 8.25 -4.88
CA LEU A 295 18.11 7.91 -3.85
C LEU A 295 19.50 8.47 -4.18
N PRO A 296 20.21 9.07 -3.20
CA PRO A 296 21.61 9.43 -3.37
C PRO A 296 22.47 8.19 -3.67
N MET A 297 23.56 8.35 -4.44
CA MET A 297 24.42 7.21 -4.87
C MET A 297 24.97 6.37 -3.71
N LYS A 298 25.16 6.96 -2.53
CA LYS A 298 25.56 6.21 -1.32
C LYS A 298 24.57 5.11 -0.92
N TYR A 299 23.31 5.16 -1.37
CA TYR A 299 22.32 4.11 -1.15
C TYR A 299 22.61 2.81 -1.90
N LEU A 300 23.57 2.80 -2.85
CA LEU A 300 24.06 1.57 -3.46
C LEU A 300 24.67 0.62 -2.41
N THR A 301 25.10 1.13 -1.26
CA THR A 301 25.51 0.31 -0.11
C THR A 301 24.38 -0.60 0.41
N THR A 302 23.12 -0.17 0.28
CA THR A 302 21.95 -0.93 0.72
C THR A 302 21.69 -2.19 -0.10
N LEU A 303 22.28 -2.30 -1.30
CA LEU A 303 22.25 -3.51 -2.12
C LEU A 303 22.92 -4.70 -1.41
N MET A 304 23.95 -4.44 -0.61
CA MET A 304 24.66 -5.45 0.18
C MET A 304 24.25 -5.42 1.66
N ALA A 305 23.98 -4.24 2.21
CA ALA A 305 23.71 -4.04 3.62
C ALA A 305 22.42 -3.21 3.81
N PRO A 306 21.24 -3.83 3.96
CA PRO A 306 19.95 -3.12 3.95
C PRO A 306 19.84 -2.09 5.07
N ASP A 307 20.44 -2.38 6.23
CA ASP A 307 20.43 -1.52 7.42
C ASP A 307 21.66 -0.59 7.49
N TYR A 308 22.33 -0.29 6.38
CA TYR A 308 23.52 0.58 6.38
C TYR A 308 23.25 1.92 7.08
N PHE A 309 22.09 2.52 6.81
CA PHE A 309 21.63 3.77 7.43
C PHE A 309 20.77 3.56 8.68
N GLY A 310 20.94 2.43 9.36
CA GLY A 310 20.12 2.02 10.51
C GLY A 310 18.79 1.39 10.11
N ASN A 311 17.93 1.15 11.09
CA ASN A 311 16.62 0.54 10.87
C ASN A 311 15.58 1.16 11.83
N PRO A 312 14.36 1.47 11.35
CA PRO A 312 13.34 2.10 12.19
C PRO A 312 12.96 1.25 13.39
N ALA A 313 13.02 -0.08 13.25
CA ALA A 313 12.67 -0.98 14.33
C ALA A 313 13.71 -1.09 15.45
N THR A 314 14.85 -0.43 15.28
CA THR A 314 15.89 -0.31 16.32
C THR A 314 16.08 1.13 16.79
N GLY A 315 15.18 2.05 16.43
CA GLY A 315 15.22 3.45 16.87
C GLY A 315 16.47 4.22 16.42
N ASN A 316 17.16 3.74 15.39
CA ASN A 316 18.47 4.26 14.99
C ASN A 316 18.59 4.50 13.48
N PHE A 317 17.46 4.66 12.80
CA PHE A 317 17.41 5.00 11.38
C PHE A 317 17.80 6.46 11.16
N PHE A 318 18.75 6.70 10.26
CA PHE A 318 19.21 8.03 9.85
C PHE A 318 19.29 8.15 8.32
N GLY A 319 18.49 7.35 7.62
CA GLY A 319 18.38 7.42 6.18
C GLY A 319 17.60 8.63 5.68
N VAL A 320 17.47 8.75 4.37
CA VAL A 320 16.67 9.74 3.68
C VAL A 320 15.32 9.11 3.35
N PHE A 321 14.26 9.91 3.40
CA PHE A 321 12.90 9.48 3.09
C PHE A 321 12.43 8.29 3.95
N ASN A 322 11.36 7.61 3.52
CA ASN A 322 10.82 6.45 4.24
C ASN A 322 11.62 5.17 3.93
N TYR A 323 11.86 4.35 4.96
CA TYR A 323 12.63 3.11 4.84
C TYR A 323 12.10 2.17 3.74
N HIS A 324 10.78 2.01 3.61
CA HIS A 324 10.16 1.14 2.61
C HIS A 324 10.29 1.67 1.17
N GLU A 325 10.51 2.98 1.00
CA GLU A 325 10.71 3.64 -0.30
C GLU A 325 12.18 3.62 -0.73
N ALA A 326 13.12 3.48 0.22
CA ALA A 326 14.56 3.62 -0.01
C ALA A 326 15.33 2.30 -0.11
N ILE A 327 14.64 1.15 -0.21
CA ILE A 327 15.26 -0.17 -0.09
C ILE A 327 15.37 -0.93 -1.42
N PHE A 328 16.62 -1.12 -1.89
CA PHE A 328 16.96 -1.92 -3.07
C PHE A 328 17.66 -3.24 -2.67
N TYR A 329 17.23 -3.87 -1.58
CA TYR A 329 17.86 -5.08 -1.09
C TYR A 329 17.16 -6.34 -1.60
N THR A 330 17.93 -7.33 -2.07
CA THR A 330 17.41 -8.64 -2.51
C THR A 330 18.23 -9.80 -1.95
N GLY A 331 19.15 -9.51 -1.01
CA GLY A 331 20.11 -10.45 -0.44
C GLY A 331 21.47 -10.43 -1.12
N VAL A 332 22.53 -10.66 -0.35
CA VAL A 332 23.91 -10.65 -0.83
C VAL A 332 24.11 -11.69 -1.94
N LEU A 333 23.44 -12.84 -1.86
CA LEU A 333 23.49 -13.90 -2.88
C LEU A 333 23.12 -13.39 -4.28
N THR A 334 22.17 -12.45 -4.39
CA THR A 334 21.72 -11.97 -5.70
C THR A 334 22.76 -11.09 -6.35
N ILE A 335 23.58 -10.38 -5.57
CA ILE A 335 24.69 -9.57 -6.08
C ILE A 335 25.81 -10.48 -6.59
N PHE A 336 26.10 -11.60 -5.90
CA PHE A 336 26.95 -12.68 -6.44
C PHE A 336 26.43 -13.18 -7.79
N CYS A 337 25.13 -13.48 -7.85
CA CYS A 337 24.52 -13.96 -9.07
C CYS A 337 24.51 -12.90 -10.17
N PHE A 338 24.31 -11.62 -9.85
CA PHE A 338 24.35 -10.52 -10.81
C PHE A 338 25.72 -10.43 -11.50
N VAL A 339 26.81 -10.39 -10.73
CA VAL A 339 28.18 -10.35 -11.30
C VAL A 339 28.45 -11.59 -12.14
N LEU A 340 28.06 -12.78 -11.66
CA LEU A 340 28.21 -14.02 -12.44
C LEU A 340 27.38 -14.02 -13.73
N SER A 341 26.22 -13.37 -13.74
CA SER A 341 25.35 -13.26 -14.91
C SER A 341 26.01 -12.43 -16.02
N LEU A 342 26.89 -11.47 -15.70
CA LEU A 342 27.60 -10.68 -16.71
C LEU A 342 28.46 -11.55 -17.63
N PHE A 343 28.99 -12.67 -17.13
CA PHE A 343 29.72 -13.65 -17.96
C PHE A 343 28.84 -14.45 -18.91
N LEU A 344 27.51 -14.38 -18.74
CA LEU A 344 26.50 -15.01 -19.59
C LEU A 344 25.79 -13.99 -20.50
N PHE A 345 26.13 -12.70 -20.41
CA PHE A 345 25.46 -11.60 -21.11
C PHE A 345 25.49 -11.73 -22.64
N LYS A 346 26.60 -12.21 -23.20
CA LYS A 346 26.73 -12.43 -24.64
C LYS A 346 25.98 -13.67 -25.12
N THR A 347 25.87 -14.70 -24.28
CA THR A 347 25.38 -16.03 -24.68
C THR A 347 23.90 -16.29 -24.36
N ASN A 348 23.33 -15.60 -23.37
CA ASN A 348 21.94 -15.77 -22.97
C ASN A 348 21.15 -14.47 -23.12
N LYS A 349 20.18 -14.48 -24.03
CA LYS A 349 19.35 -13.30 -24.34
C LYS A 349 18.50 -12.81 -23.17
N TYR A 350 18.01 -13.71 -22.31
CA TYR A 350 17.24 -13.32 -21.12
C TYR A 350 18.16 -12.66 -20.09
N VAL A 351 19.38 -13.16 -19.92
CA VAL A 351 20.38 -12.50 -19.07
C VAL A 351 20.65 -11.08 -19.56
N ARG A 352 20.84 -10.90 -20.86
CA ARG A 352 21.03 -9.57 -21.46
C ARG A 352 19.87 -8.63 -21.13
N PHE A 353 18.64 -9.08 -21.38
CA PHE A 353 17.43 -8.29 -21.10
C PHE A 353 17.33 -7.88 -19.63
N PHE A 354 17.45 -8.83 -18.70
CA PHE A 354 17.27 -8.54 -17.28
C PHE A 354 18.47 -7.80 -16.65
N VAL A 355 19.69 -7.94 -17.18
CA VAL A 355 20.81 -7.07 -16.78
C VAL A 355 20.52 -5.63 -17.19
N MET A 356 20.02 -5.38 -18.40
CA MET A 356 19.62 -4.03 -18.83
C MET A 356 18.47 -3.49 -17.97
N ALA A 357 17.49 -4.32 -17.60
CA ALA A 357 16.41 -3.93 -16.69
C ALA A 357 16.92 -3.53 -15.29
N VAL A 358 17.92 -4.22 -14.75
CA VAL A 358 18.60 -3.83 -13.49
C VAL A 358 19.26 -2.47 -13.64
N VAL A 359 20.03 -2.26 -14.71
CA VAL A 359 20.72 -0.99 -14.95
C VAL A 359 19.73 0.16 -15.09
N ILE A 360 18.66 -0.03 -15.87
CA ILE A 360 17.58 0.96 -16.04
C ILE A 360 16.91 1.25 -14.68
N ALA A 361 16.59 0.23 -13.89
CA ALA A 361 15.99 0.43 -12.57
C ALA A 361 16.90 1.25 -11.63
N LEU A 362 18.21 1.02 -11.65
CA LEU A 362 19.18 1.82 -10.89
C LEU A 362 19.28 3.26 -11.41
N LEU A 363 19.31 3.46 -12.73
CA LEU A 363 19.38 4.80 -13.33
C LEU A 363 18.16 5.65 -12.97
N PHE A 364 16.96 5.08 -12.98
CA PHE A 364 15.73 5.81 -12.68
C PHE A 364 15.36 5.84 -11.20
N GLY A 365 15.89 4.95 -10.36
CA GLY A 365 15.64 4.93 -8.91
C GLY A 365 16.60 5.81 -8.09
N PHE A 366 17.76 6.15 -8.66
CA PHE A 366 18.79 6.96 -8.01
C PHE A 366 18.87 8.35 -8.62
N ASP A 367 19.49 9.29 -7.89
CA ASP A 367 19.71 10.67 -8.30
C ASP A 367 20.70 10.78 -9.48
N THR A 368 20.23 10.40 -10.66
CA THR A 368 20.91 10.53 -11.95
C THR A 368 20.17 11.52 -12.84
N PRO A 369 20.81 12.03 -13.91
CA PRO A 369 20.12 12.86 -14.90
C PRO A 369 18.87 12.19 -15.50
N LEU A 370 18.90 10.86 -15.71
CA LEU A 370 17.76 10.10 -16.25
C LEU A 370 16.63 9.97 -15.23
N GLY A 371 16.96 9.73 -13.95
CA GLY A 371 15.97 9.71 -12.87
C GLY A 371 15.27 11.06 -12.73
N LYS A 372 16.04 12.16 -12.77
CA LYS A 372 15.52 13.54 -12.73
C LYS A 372 14.64 13.87 -13.94
N ALA A 373 14.96 13.37 -15.12
CA ALA A 373 14.23 13.65 -16.36
C ALA A 373 12.74 13.31 -16.27
N ILE A 374 12.35 12.23 -15.57
CA ILE A 374 10.93 11.87 -15.36
C ILE A 374 10.15 13.02 -14.73
N TYR A 375 10.76 13.68 -13.75
CA TYR A 375 10.15 14.75 -12.97
C TYR A 375 10.26 16.09 -13.67
N THR A 376 11.40 16.38 -14.31
CA THR A 376 11.61 17.60 -15.10
C THR A 376 10.66 17.68 -16.30
N PHE A 377 10.40 16.57 -16.99
CA PHE A 377 9.48 16.52 -18.14
C PHE A 377 8.02 16.21 -17.76
N ASN A 378 7.69 16.13 -16.47
CA ASN A 378 6.34 15.85 -15.99
C ASN A 378 5.70 14.61 -16.63
N VAL A 379 6.45 13.51 -16.73
CA VAL A 379 5.98 12.27 -17.38
C VAL A 379 4.70 11.78 -16.68
N PRO A 380 3.56 11.71 -17.40
CA PRO A 380 2.27 11.38 -16.80
C PRO A 380 2.30 10.05 -16.04
N GLY A 381 1.75 10.05 -14.83
CA GLY A 381 1.66 8.87 -13.96
C GLY A 381 2.95 8.48 -13.22
N LEU A 382 4.09 9.07 -13.56
CA LEU A 382 5.38 8.81 -12.89
C LEU A 382 5.91 10.03 -12.11
N SER A 383 5.70 11.25 -12.62
CA SER A 383 6.24 12.48 -12.03
C SER A 383 5.66 12.87 -10.66
N THR A 384 4.51 12.32 -10.27
CA THR A 384 3.84 12.64 -9.01
C THR A 384 4.11 11.62 -7.90
N SER A 385 5.04 10.67 -8.08
CA SER A 385 5.25 9.57 -7.15
C SER A 385 6.73 9.22 -6.93
N ALA A 386 7.01 8.43 -5.89
CA ALA A 386 8.36 8.14 -5.42
C ALA A 386 9.15 7.24 -6.38
N ALA A 387 10.32 7.69 -6.85
CA ALA A 387 11.17 6.95 -7.79
C ALA A 387 11.63 5.59 -7.26
N GLY A 388 11.87 5.49 -5.94
CA GLY A 388 12.40 4.29 -5.29
C GLY A 388 11.56 3.02 -5.51
N ARG A 389 10.27 3.15 -5.80
CA ARG A 389 9.36 2.02 -6.09
C ARG A 389 9.71 1.23 -7.36
N ILE A 390 10.57 1.76 -8.23
CA ILE A 390 11.16 0.98 -9.34
C ILE A 390 11.99 -0.22 -8.84
N ALA A 391 12.30 -0.27 -7.54
CA ALA A 391 12.84 -1.44 -6.85
C ALA A 391 12.06 -2.74 -7.10
N VAL A 392 10.77 -2.68 -7.49
CA VAL A 392 10.00 -3.85 -7.93
C VAL A 392 10.60 -4.51 -9.18
N ILE A 393 10.99 -3.70 -10.18
CA ILE A 393 11.60 -4.16 -11.44
C ILE A 393 13.02 -4.67 -11.17
N PHE A 394 13.76 -3.97 -10.31
CA PHE A 394 15.07 -4.40 -9.83
C PHE A 394 15.01 -5.77 -9.16
N SER A 395 14.10 -5.95 -8.19
CA SER A 395 13.91 -7.20 -7.45
C SER A 395 13.56 -8.36 -8.36
N MET A 396 12.61 -8.13 -9.28
CA MET A 396 12.17 -9.11 -10.25
C MET A 396 13.32 -9.54 -11.18
N SER A 397 14.08 -8.58 -11.69
CA SER A 397 15.20 -8.85 -12.61
C SER A 397 16.31 -9.63 -11.93
N LEU A 398 16.69 -9.27 -10.69
CA LEU A 398 17.70 -10.01 -9.93
C LEU A 398 17.25 -11.43 -9.56
N ALA A 399 15.97 -11.63 -9.25
CA ALA A 399 15.42 -12.97 -9.04
C ALA A 399 15.57 -13.86 -10.29
N VAL A 400 15.29 -13.30 -11.47
CA VAL A 400 15.45 -14.03 -12.74
C VAL A 400 16.91 -14.37 -13.04
N LEU A 401 17.80 -13.39 -12.91
CA LEU A 401 19.24 -13.59 -13.12
C LEU A 401 19.80 -14.64 -12.15
N SER A 402 19.40 -14.58 -10.88
CA SER A 402 19.79 -15.56 -9.85
C SER A 402 19.31 -16.96 -10.20
N GLY A 403 18.07 -17.11 -10.65
CA GLY A 403 17.56 -18.41 -11.08
C GLY A 403 18.34 -19.01 -12.25
N ILE A 404 18.69 -18.18 -13.26
CA ILE A 404 19.50 -18.60 -14.40
C ILE A 404 20.91 -19.02 -13.97
N VAL A 405 21.57 -18.21 -13.14
CA VAL A 405 22.95 -18.47 -12.69
C VAL A 405 23.03 -19.73 -11.84
N LEU A 406 22.17 -19.86 -10.83
CA LEU A 406 22.17 -21.03 -9.93
C LEU A 406 21.82 -22.33 -10.67
N SER A 407 21.05 -22.27 -11.75
CA SER A 407 20.78 -23.42 -12.62
C SER A 407 21.98 -23.87 -13.45
N ASN A 408 22.92 -22.97 -13.70
CA ASN A 408 24.08 -23.17 -14.57
C ASN A 408 25.41 -23.15 -13.82
N LEU A 409 25.38 -23.21 -12.48
CA LEU A 409 26.57 -23.06 -11.64
C LEU A 409 27.68 -24.07 -11.98
N GLU A 410 27.31 -25.29 -12.36
CA GLU A 410 28.24 -26.33 -12.81
C GLU A 410 29.07 -25.89 -14.03
N ARG A 411 28.48 -25.09 -14.93
CA ARG A 411 29.10 -24.63 -16.19
C ARG A 411 29.99 -23.40 -16.01
N ILE A 412 29.88 -22.68 -14.89
CA ILE A 412 30.67 -21.47 -14.63
C ILE A 412 32.09 -21.89 -14.19
N SER A 413 33.15 -21.41 -14.82
CA SER A 413 34.52 -21.81 -14.46
C SER A 413 34.92 -21.32 -13.06
N TYR A 414 35.81 -22.06 -12.38
CA TYR A 414 36.30 -21.69 -11.04
C TYR A 414 36.96 -20.31 -11.02
N ARG A 415 37.67 -19.93 -12.10
CA ARG A 415 38.26 -18.59 -12.27
C ARG A 415 37.22 -17.46 -12.21
N LYS A 416 36.04 -17.65 -12.81
CA LYS A 416 34.95 -16.67 -12.77
C LYS A 416 34.37 -16.52 -11.36
N ILE A 417 34.25 -17.63 -10.64
CA ILE A 417 33.80 -17.63 -9.23
C ILE A 417 34.80 -16.86 -8.35
N LEU A 418 36.09 -17.18 -8.46
CA LEU A 418 37.14 -16.45 -7.72
C LEU A 418 37.16 -14.97 -8.05
N PHE A 419 37.02 -14.61 -9.34
CA PHE A 419 36.92 -13.21 -9.75
C PHE A 419 35.72 -12.51 -9.09
N THR A 420 34.55 -13.13 -9.09
CA THR A 420 33.35 -12.57 -8.41
C THR A 420 33.59 -12.41 -6.91
N ILE A 421 34.18 -13.41 -6.24
CA ILE A 421 34.53 -13.31 -4.81
C ILE A 421 35.50 -12.14 -4.58
N GLY A 422 36.53 -11.99 -5.42
CA GLY A 422 37.50 -10.90 -5.32
C GLY A 422 36.84 -9.52 -5.50
N VAL A 423 35.99 -9.36 -6.52
CA VAL A 423 35.25 -8.11 -6.78
C VAL A 423 34.34 -7.75 -5.61
N LEU A 424 33.57 -8.72 -5.10
CA LEU A 424 32.62 -8.46 -4.02
C LEU A 424 33.31 -8.29 -2.67
N GLY A 425 34.39 -9.03 -2.41
CA GLY A 425 35.25 -8.84 -1.25
C GLY A 425 35.89 -7.45 -1.24
N LEU A 426 36.41 -6.99 -2.39
CA LEU A 426 36.93 -5.64 -2.54
C LEU A 426 35.84 -4.58 -2.34
N ALA A 427 34.70 -4.72 -3.02
CA ALA A 427 33.58 -3.78 -2.88
C ALA A 427 33.10 -3.67 -1.43
N TYR A 428 32.93 -4.82 -0.75
CA TYR A 428 32.55 -4.85 0.66
C TYR A 428 33.63 -4.24 1.57
N SER A 429 34.91 -4.50 1.31
CA SER A 429 36.01 -3.90 2.07
C SER A 429 36.05 -2.38 1.90
N VAL A 430 35.80 -1.87 0.69
CA VAL A 430 35.66 -0.43 0.43
C VAL A 430 34.47 0.14 1.19
N ILE A 431 33.30 -0.50 1.14
CA ILE A 431 32.11 -0.06 1.90
C ILE A 431 32.42 -0.02 3.40
N TYR A 432 33.07 -1.04 3.94
CA TYR A 432 33.47 -1.10 5.35
C TYR A 432 34.49 -0.01 5.73
N TYR A 433 35.47 0.23 4.87
CA TYR A 433 36.44 1.31 5.04
C TYR A 433 35.75 2.68 5.03
N LEU A 434 34.87 2.95 4.06
CA LEU A 434 34.12 4.21 3.98
C LEU A 434 33.22 4.41 5.22
N ALA A 435 32.52 3.37 5.67
CA ALA A 435 31.73 3.40 6.89
C ALA A 435 32.56 3.75 8.13
N ARG A 436 33.81 3.25 8.20
CA ARG A 436 34.70 3.46 9.34
C ARG A 436 35.36 4.84 9.33
N TYR A 437 35.74 5.35 8.16
CA TYR A 437 36.64 6.50 8.02
C TYR A 437 36.03 7.74 7.36
N THR A 438 35.07 7.62 6.43
CA THR A 438 34.57 8.77 5.65
C THR A 438 33.18 9.26 6.08
N ASP A 439 32.33 8.39 6.62
CA ASP A 439 30.91 8.72 6.89
C ASP A 439 30.67 9.74 8.02
N GLY A 440 31.72 10.21 8.70
CA GLY A 440 31.58 11.39 9.58
C GLY A 440 32.19 12.70 9.05
N ILE A 441 32.78 12.70 7.86
CA ILE A 441 33.33 13.92 7.24
C ILE A 441 32.33 14.51 6.22
N LEU A 442 31.48 13.68 5.61
CA LEU A 442 30.52 14.08 4.57
C LEU A 442 29.13 14.53 5.09
N LEU A 443 28.90 14.57 6.40
CA LEU A 443 27.59 14.86 7.02
C LEU A 443 27.52 16.21 7.76
N SER A 444 28.21 17.24 7.24
CA SER A 444 28.26 18.62 7.76
C SER A 444 29.34 18.84 8.84
N PRO A 445 30.22 19.86 8.69
CA PRO A 445 31.17 20.29 9.73
C PRO A 445 30.49 20.72 11.05
N ASN A 446 29.18 20.96 11.03
CA ASN A 446 28.42 21.53 12.13
C ASN A 446 27.62 20.49 12.95
N ASN A 447 27.77 19.19 12.69
CA ASN A 447 27.12 18.17 13.51
C ASN A 447 27.96 17.83 14.75
N PRO A 448 27.37 17.74 15.96
CA PRO A 448 28.10 17.39 17.17
C PRO A 448 28.80 16.02 16.98
N SER A 449 30.10 15.97 17.31
CA SER A 449 30.98 14.82 17.10
C SER A 449 30.40 13.48 17.60
N MET A 450 29.60 13.54 18.67
CA MET A 450 28.92 12.39 19.26
C MET A 450 27.86 11.74 18.35
N LEU A 451 27.05 12.52 17.62
CA LEU A 451 26.02 11.98 16.72
C LEU A 451 26.65 11.26 15.51
N LEU A 452 27.74 11.83 14.99
CA LEU A 452 28.53 11.21 13.92
C LEU A 452 29.17 9.90 14.40
N ALA A 453 29.70 9.87 15.62
CA ALA A 453 30.24 8.65 16.22
C ALA A 453 29.17 7.56 16.39
N GLN A 454 27.96 7.92 16.85
CA GLN A 454 26.82 7.00 16.96
C GLN A 454 26.44 6.42 15.60
N ARG A 455 26.27 7.26 14.56
CA ARG A 455 25.93 6.80 13.20
C ARG A 455 26.98 5.84 12.66
N ARG A 456 28.27 6.17 12.78
CA ARG A 456 29.38 5.28 12.40
C ARG A 456 29.35 3.94 13.13
N ALA A 457 29.04 3.95 14.42
CA ALA A 457 28.91 2.73 15.21
C ALA A 457 27.74 1.86 14.72
N VAL A 458 26.59 2.48 14.41
CA VAL A 458 25.44 1.78 13.82
C VAL A 458 25.81 1.17 12.47
N THR A 459 26.40 1.94 11.55
CA THR A 459 26.80 1.45 10.23
C THR A 459 27.78 0.28 10.35
N SER A 460 28.86 0.45 11.12
CA SER A 460 29.91 -0.56 11.28
C SER A 460 29.35 -1.86 11.84
N ARG A 461 28.48 -1.77 12.87
CA ARG A 461 27.80 -2.94 13.44
C ARG A 461 26.88 -3.61 12.42
N ASN A 462 26.12 -2.84 11.66
CA ASN A 462 25.15 -3.38 10.70
C ASN A 462 25.82 -3.99 9.46
N LEU A 463 27.10 -3.70 9.21
CA LEU A 463 27.88 -4.34 8.15
C LEU A 463 28.33 -5.76 8.52
N LEU A 464 28.58 -6.07 9.80
CA LEU A 464 29.17 -7.34 10.23
C LEU A 464 28.45 -8.57 9.66
N LEU A 465 27.11 -8.57 9.72
CA LEU A 465 26.32 -9.71 9.28
C LEU A 465 26.30 -9.88 7.75
N PRO A 466 26.04 -8.84 6.94
CA PRO A 466 26.29 -8.90 5.50
C PRO A 466 27.69 -9.40 5.14
N GLY A 467 28.73 -9.00 5.88
CA GLY A 467 30.10 -9.49 5.68
C GLY A 467 30.24 -11.00 5.95
N ALA A 468 29.62 -11.49 7.02
CA ALA A 468 29.54 -12.92 7.30
C ALA A 468 28.83 -13.68 6.18
N PHE A 469 27.75 -13.13 5.60
CA PHE A 469 27.08 -13.72 4.45
C PHE A 469 27.95 -13.69 3.18
N VAL A 470 28.68 -12.60 2.90
CA VAL A 470 29.65 -12.54 1.79
C VAL A 470 30.68 -13.66 1.93
N GLY A 471 31.25 -13.85 3.13
CA GLY A 471 32.19 -14.93 3.40
C GLY A 471 31.56 -16.32 3.25
N LEU A 472 30.37 -16.54 3.82
CA LEU A 472 29.64 -17.80 3.74
C LEU A 472 29.27 -18.17 2.30
N TYR A 473 28.73 -17.24 1.52
CA TYR A 473 28.42 -17.48 0.11
C TYR A 473 29.70 -17.76 -0.68
N SER A 474 30.77 -17.03 -0.43
CA SER A 474 32.07 -17.28 -1.08
C SER A 474 32.52 -18.72 -0.83
N LEU A 475 32.50 -19.19 0.43
CA LEU A 475 32.83 -20.57 0.79
C LEU A 475 31.92 -21.57 0.08
N ILE A 476 30.60 -21.36 0.12
CA ILE A 476 29.65 -22.27 -0.53
C ILE A 476 29.90 -22.32 -2.05
N PHE A 477 30.09 -21.19 -2.71
CA PHE A 477 30.37 -21.14 -4.15
C PHE A 477 31.65 -21.92 -4.52
N LEU A 478 32.71 -21.83 -3.72
CA LEU A 478 33.93 -22.62 -3.93
C LEU A 478 33.68 -24.12 -3.76
N LEU A 479 32.90 -24.51 -2.74
CA LEU A 479 32.61 -25.91 -2.43
C LEU A 479 31.58 -26.56 -3.36
N THR A 480 30.68 -25.77 -3.98
CA THR A 480 29.64 -26.30 -4.90
C THR A 480 30.21 -27.02 -6.11
N LYS A 481 31.46 -26.75 -6.48
CA LYS A 481 32.18 -27.50 -7.53
C LYS A 481 32.48 -28.95 -7.14
N LYS A 482 32.72 -29.18 -5.85
CA LYS A 482 33.02 -30.51 -5.30
C LYS A 482 31.75 -31.23 -4.84
N TRP A 483 30.77 -30.49 -4.31
CA TRP A 483 29.54 -31.04 -3.71
C TRP A 483 28.28 -30.40 -4.31
N LYS A 484 27.70 -31.06 -5.32
CA LYS A 484 26.54 -30.54 -6.07
C LYS A 484 25.30 -30.25 -5.22
N GLY A 485 25.13 -30.98 -4.11
CA GLY A 485 24.04 -30.79 -3.15
C GLY A 485 24.03 -29.43 -2.45
N LEU A 486 25.17 -28.72 -2.41
CA LEU A 486 25.29 -27.42 -1.75
C LEU A 486 24.51 -26.29 -2.44
N THR A 487 24.01 -26.49 -3.66
CA THR A 487 23.11 -25.52 -4.30
C THR A 487 21.79 -25.39 -3.53
N GLY A 488 21.32 -26.47 -2.89
CA GLY A 488 20.15 -26.41 -2.00
C GLY A 488 20.44 -25.61 -0.73
N LEU A 489 21.67 -25.69 -0.21
CA LEU A 489 22.10 -24.92 0.97
C LEU A 489 22.04 -23.42 0.70
N LEU A 490 22.37 -22.95 -0.50
CA LEU A 490 22.23 -21.54 -0.88
C LEU A 490 20.80 -21.02 -0.71
N ILE A 491 19.79 -21.85 -0.99
CA ILE A 491 18.37 -21.50 -0.81
C ILE A 491 18.03 -21.36 0.68
N VAL A 492 18.56 -22.24 1.53
CA VAL A 492 18.37 -22.15 2.98
C VAL A 492 19.04 -20.88 3.53
N VAL A 493 20.28 -20.59 3.12
CA VAL A 493 21.03 -19.42 3.60
C VAL A 493 20.35 -18.11 3.17
N ILE A 494 19.85 -18.00 1.94
CA ILE A 494 19.12 -16.79 1.51
C ILE A 494 17.79 -16.64 2.24
N CYS A 495 17.07 -17.73 2.54
CA CYS A 495 15.88 -17.66 3.40
C CYS A 495 16.25 -17.09 4.78
N LEU A 496 17.31 -17.60 5.43
CA LEU A 496 17.75 -17.12 6.75
C LEU A 496 18.13 -15.63 6.71
N GLU A 497 18.83 -15.21 5.66
CA GLU A 497 19.20 -13.80 5.45
C GLU A 497 17.96 -12.91 5.31
N MET A 498 17.03 -13.26 4.42
CA MET A 498 15.80 -12.48 4.16
C MET A 498 14.83 -12.51 5.35
N PHE A 499 14.68 -13.65 6.02
CA PHE A 499 13.74 -13.79 7.13
C PHE A 499 14.19 -12.99 8.33
N ARG A 500 15.48 -13.01 8.66
CA ARG A 500 16.05 -12.16 9.71
C ARG A 500 15.83 -10.68 9.42
N PHE A 501 16.03 -10.28 8.16
CA PHE A 501 15.75 -8.93 7.71
C PHE A 501 14.26 -8.56 7.89
N GLY A 502 13.34 -9.43 7.46
CA GLY A 502 11.90 -9.17 7.54
C GLY A 502 11.27 -9.26 8.93
N TRP A 503 11.66 -10.24 9.76
CA TRP A 503 11.23 -10.35 11.16
C TRP A 503 11.65 -9.15 12.00
N LYS A 504 12.72 -8.46 11.62
CA LYS A 504 13.09 -7.19 12.26
C LYS A 504 12.10 -6.08 11.91
N TYR A 505 11.59 -6.05 10.68
CA TYR A 505 10.79 -4.95 10.15
C TYR A 505 9.29 -5.06 10.45
N ILE A 506 8.70 -6.25 10.30
CA ILE A 506 7.25 -6.47 10.41
C ILE A 506 6.86 -6.72 11.88
N PRO A 507 5.95 -5.94 12.48
CA PRO A 507 5.35 -6.27 13.77
C PRO A 507 4.34 -7.41 13.67
N PHE A 508 4.38 -8.27 14.67
CA PHE A 508 3.43 -9.35 14.90
C PHE A 508 2.88 -9.14 16.31
N VAL A 509 1.59 -8.88 16.41
CA VAL A 509 0.94 -8.45 17.65
C VAL A 509 -0.20 -9.37 18.02
N PRO A 510 -0.50 -9.57 19.32
CA PRO A 510 -1.69 -10.31 19.72
C PRO A 510 -2.97 -9.68 19.15
N GLU A 511 -3.95 -10.51 18.76
CA GLU A 511 -5.23 -10.06 18.20
C GLU A 511 -5.96 -9.04 19.11
N ARG A 512 -5.84 -9.17 20.44
CA ARG A 512 -6.44 -8.26 21.43
C ARG A 512 -5.99 -6.79 21.33
N ILE A 513 -4.93 -6.47 20.60
CA ILE A 513 -4.47 -5.08 20.39
C ILE A 513 -4.69 -4.58 18.95
N VAL A 514 -5.48 -5.31 18.16
CA VAL A 514 -5.95 -4.86 16.84
C VAL A 514 -7.28 -4.12 17.03
N TYR A 515 -7.24 -2.79 17.01
CA TYR A 515 -8.40 -1.90 17.24
C TYR A 515 -9.26 -2.25 18.47
N PRO A 516 -8.66 -2.33 19.68
CA PRO A 516 -9.43 -2.61 20.87
C PRO A 516 -10.26 -1.40 21.29
N ASP A 517 -11.41 -1.67 21.90
CA ASP A 517 -12.23 -0.65 22.52
C ASP A 517 -11.56 -0.08 23.78
N THR A 518 -11.81 1.21 24.02
CA THR A 518 -11.43 1.91 25.25
C THR A 518 -12.68 2.50 25.89
N PRO A 519 -12.64 2.90 27.17
CA PRO A 519 -13.76 3.58 27.81
C PRO A 519 -14.24 4.84 27.04
N VAL A 520 -13.31 5.64 26.51
CA VAL A 520 -13.63 6.82 25.67
C VAL A 520 -14.36 6.42 24.38
N ILE A 521 -13.88 5.37 23.69
CA ILE A 521 -14.51 4.87 22.47
C ILE A 521 -15.90 4.30 22.77
N THR A 522 -16.06 3.59 23.89
CA THR A 522 -17.34 3.02 24.32
C THR A 522 -18.36 4.14 24.58
N PHE A 523 -17.97 5.18 25.31
CA PHE A 523 -18.79 6.37 25.53
C PHE A 523 -19.27 7.01 24.21
N LEU A 524 -18.36 7.18 23.24
CA LEU A 524 -18.71 7.76 21.94
C LEU A 524 -19.62 6.84 21.11
N LYS A 525 -19.43 5.52 21.17
CA LYS A 525 -20.31 4.53 20.52
C LYS A 525 -21.74 4.60 21.07
N GLU A 526 -21.89 4.70 22.39
CA GLU A 526 -23.20 4.84 23.03
C GLU A 526 -23.93 6.10 22.53
N LYS A 527 -23.22 7.24 22.47
CA LYS A 527 -23.79 8.47 21.89
C LYS A 527 -24.18 8.29 20.43
N ALA A 528 -23.28 7.73 19.61
CA ALA A 528 -23.49 7.53 18.17
C ALA A 528 -24.65 6.56 17.84
N SER A 529 -25.08 5.73 18.80
CA SER A 529 -26.25 4.86 18.63
C SER A 529 -27.59 5.60 18.63
N THR A 530 -27.62 6.84 19.15
CA THR A 530 -28.85 7.62 19.34
C THR A 530 -28.96 8.83 18.42
N GLU A 531 -27.84 9.36 17.92
CA GLU A 531 -27.80 10.59 17.14
C GLU A 531 -26.69 10.52 16.08
N VAL A 532 -26.94 11.16 14.93
CA VAL A 532 -25.93 11.35 13.88
C VAL A 532 -25.14 12.63 14.14
N PHE A 533 -23.88 12.48 14.56
CA PHE A 533 -22.94 13.58 14.75
C PHE A 533 -21.55 13.23 14.22
N ARG A 534 -20.67 14.23 14.12
CA ARG A 534 -19.24 14.04 13.89
C ARG A 534 -18.41 14.27 15.15
N ILE A 535 -17.27 13.61 15.18
CA ILE A 535 -16.19 13.89 16.12
C ILE A 535 -15.01 14.53 15.40
N ASP A 536 -14.21 15.27 16.15
CA ASP A 536 -12.86 15.62 15.74
C ASP A 536 -11.91 15.48 16.94
N ARG A 537 -10.63 15.74 16.74
CA ARG A 537 -9.59 15.55 17.75
C ARG A 537 -8.55 16.65 17.73
N GLU A 538 -7.98 16.90 18.89
CA GLU A 538 -6.82 17.76 19.06
C GLU A 538 -5.66 17.28 18.18
N ARG A 539 -4.91 18.20 17.57
CA ARG A 539 -3.69 17.85 16.83
C ARG A 539 -2.54 17.53 17.78
N ALA A 540 -2.62 16.34 18.37
CA ALA A 540 -1.70 15.80 19.35
C ALA A 540 -1.57 14.27 19.17
N GLU A 541 -0.95 13.59 20.14
CA GLU A 541 -0.82 12.13 20.23
C GLU A 541 -2.17 11.41 20.53
N ILE A 542 -3.27 11.84 19.91
CA ILE A 542 -4.62 11.30 20.09
C ILE A 542 -5.28 10.98 18.75
N MET A 543 -5.87 9.79 18.62
CA MET A 543 -6.54 9.25 17.44
C MET A 543 -5.89 9.69 16.11
N PRO A 544 -4.91 8.93 15.60
CA PRO A 544 -4.29 9.23 14.31
C PRO A 544 -5.35 9.42 13.21
N PRO A 545 -5.08 10.23 12.17
CA PRO A 545 -6.04 10.51 11.12
C PRO A 545 -6.74 9.26 10.60
N ALA A 546 -8.04 9.37 10.39
CA ALA A 546 -8.94 8.34 9.89
C ALA A 546 -9.14 7.12 10.80
N THR A 547 -8.40 6.95 11.91
CA THR A 547 -8.52 5.76 12.78
C THR A 547 -9.91 5.57 13.41
N TRP A 548 -10.64 6.67 13.57
CA TRP A 548 -12.03 6.70 14.03
C TRP A 548 -13.00 5.95 13.11
N MET A 549 -12.66 5.79 11.82
CA MET A 549 -13.48 5.09 10.84
C MET A 549 -13.68 3.63 11.23
N GLN A 550 -12.69 2.99 11.88
CA GLN A 550 -12.83 1.60 12.33
C GLN A 550 -13.98 1.42 13.33
N TYR A 551 -14.29 2.46 14.11
CA TYR A 551 -15.41 2.48 15.06
C TYR A 551 -16.66 3.14 14.49
N ARG A 552 -16.66 3.45 13.19
CA ARG A 552 -17.77 4.10 12.47
C ARG A 552 -18.12 5.49 13.00
N PHE A 553 -17.19 6.15 13.68
CA PHE A 553 -17.30 7.57 13.94
C PHE A 553 -17.06 8.35 12.65
N MET A 554 -17.73 9.48 12.51
CA MET A 554 -17.60 10.34 11.33
C MET A 554 -16.82 11.59 11.70
N SER A 555 -16.01 12.10 10.78
CA SER A 555 -15.21 13.29 11.01
C SER A 555 -15.08 14.16 9.76
N PRO A 556 -15.04 15.50 9.89
CA PRO A 556 -14.67 16.37 8.79
C PRO A 556 -13.17 16.28 8.47
N SER A 557 -12.34 15.86 9.43
CA SER A 557 -10.92 15.56 9.24
C SER A 557 -10.72 14.31 8.37
N GLY A 558 -9.49 14.10 7.87
CA GLY A 558 -9.16 12.92 7.07
C GLY A 558 -7.70 12.85 6.60
N TYR A 559 -7.29 11.66 6.14
CA TYR A 559 -5.97 11.42 5.55
C TYR A 559 -6.02 10.53 4.30
N ASP A 560 -5.73 11.13 3.14
CA ASP A 560 -5.79 10.48 1.83
C ASP A 560 -5.04 11.32 0.77
N PRO A 561 -4.05 10.75 0.05
CA PRO A 561 -3.38 11.42 -1.08
C PRO A 561 -4.31 11.84 -2.22
N MET A 562 -5.52 11.28 -2.29
CA MET A 562 -6.54 11.59 -3.29
C MET A 562 -7.69 12.44 -2.71
N ALA A 563 -7.52 13.10 -1.56
CA ALA A 563 -8.52 13.99 -0.97
C ALA A 563 -8.99 15.07 -1.95
N ILE A 564 -10.28 15.45 -1.86
CA ILE A 564 -10.92 16.42 -2.75
C ILE A 564 -10.34 17.81 -2.45
N LYS A 565 -9.74 18.44 -3.45
CA LYS A 565 -9.06 19.74 -3.34
C LYS A 565 -9.97 20.81 -2.77
N GLY A 566 -11.15 21.00 -3.38
CA GLY A 566 -12.09 22.04 -2.93
C GLY A 566 -12.57 21.83 -1.50
N TYR A 567 -12.76 20.57 -1.07
CA TYR A 567 -13.09 20.28 0.32
C TYR A 567 -11.94 20.64 1.27
N ALA A 568 -10.72 20.22 0.94
CA ALA A 568 -9.57 20.46 1.78
C ALA A 568 -9.19 21.96 1.87
N GLU A 569 -9.38 22.72 0.78
CA GLU A 569 -9.28 24.18 0.75
C GLU A 569 -10.29 24.83 1.70
N SER A 570 -11.58 24.50 1.57
CA SER A 570 -12.62 25.07 2.43
C SER A 570 -12.55 24.56 3.88
N TYR A 571 -12.02 23.36 4.12
CA TYR A 571 -11.71 22.89 5.47
C TYR A 571 -10.63 23.79 6.09
N GLN A 572 -9.56 24.07 5.34
CA GLN A 572 -8.47 24.93 5.83
C GLN A 572 -8.94 26.37 6.03
N GLU A 573 -9.78 26.91 5.15
CA GLU A 573 -10.31 28.26 5.27
C GLU A 573 -11.39 28.37 6.36
N GLY A 574 -12.42 27.52 6.30
CA GLY A 574 -13.59 27.58 7.18
C GLY A 574 -13.32 27.12 8.61
N ILE A 575 -12.69 25.96 8.79
CA ILE A 575 -12.38 25.42 10.13
C ILE A 575 -11.09 26.03 10.66
N ASN A 576 -10.01 26.00 9.89
CA ASN A 576 -8.71 26.43 10.36
C ASN A 576 -8.45 27.93 10.18
N GLY A 577 -9.25 28.71 9.44
CA GLY A 577 -8.97 30.15 9.25
C GLY A 577 -7.71 30.44 8.42
N ASN A 578 -7.31 29.52 7.54
CA ASN A 578 -6.20 29.62 6.59
C ASN A 578 -4.79 29.82 7.19
N PHE A 579 -4.52 29.32 8.41
CA PHE A 579 -3.21 29.51 9.07
C PHE A 579 -1.99 28.98 8.30
N SER A 580 -2.12 27.85 7.60
CA SER A 580 -0.99 27.20 6.92
C SER A 580 -0.85 27.57 5.44
N GLY A 581 -1.91 28.06 4.79
CA GLY A 581 -1.97 28.35 3.34
C GLY A 581 -1.71 27.16 2.40
N GLN A 582 -1.29 26.00 2.91
CA GLN A 582 -0.93 24.82 2.14
C GLN A 582 -1.94 23.71 2.38
N VAL A 583 -2.65 23.34 1.32
CA VAL A 583 -3.57 22.21 1.33
C VAL A 583 -2.81 20.95 0.93
N GLY A 584 -2.89 19.92 1.75
CA GLY A 584 -2.20 18.64 1.52
C GLY A 584 -3.12 17.45 1.75
N ARG A 585 -2.57 16.25 1.63
CA ARG A 585 -3.32 14.99 1.86
C ARG A 585 -3.92 14.83 3.27
N TYR A 586 -3.55 15.70 4.20
CA TYR A 586 -4.06 15.75 5.56
C TYR A 586 -5.01 16.94 5.69
N SER A 587 -6.26 16.68 6.05
CA SER A 587 -7.17 17.68 6.59
C SER A 587 -7.20 17.46 8.09
N GLU A 588 -6.32 18.17 8.80
CA GLU A 588 -6.20 18.10 10.26
C GLU A 588 -6.57 19.42 10.90
N LEU A 589 -7.15 19.33 12.08
CA LEU A 589 -7.54 20.49 12.89
C LEU A 589 -6.32 21.28 13.36
N GLU A 590 -6.30 22.58 13.11
CA GLU A 590 -5.29 23.54 13.59
C GLU A 590 -5.89 24.60 14.52
N ARG A 591 -7.21 24.83 14.42
CA ARG A 591 -7.98 25.77 15.24
C ARG A 591 -9.19 25.07 15.86
N TYR A 592 -9.45 25.32 17.14
CA TYR A 592 -10.53 24.68 17.92
C TYR A 592 -11.79 25.58 18.05
N ASP A 593 -12.15 26.30 16.99
CA ASP A 593 -13.30 27.21 17.00
C ASP A 593 -14.62 26.43 17.06
N SER A 594 -15.40 26.62 18.14
CA SER A 594 -16.65 25.87 18.38
C SER A 594 -17.69 26.09 17.30
N LYS A 595 -17.85 27.34 16.82
CA LYS A 595 -18.84 27.67 15.79
C LYS A 595 -18.47 27.03 14.44
N ALA A 596 -17.23 27.19 13.99
CA ALA A 596 -16.77 26.63 12.73
C ALA A 596 -16.87 25.11 12.71
N LEU A 597 -16.48 24.43 13.78
CA LEU A 597 -16.65 22.98 13.92
C LEU A 597 -18.13 22.57 14.03
N GLY A 598 -18.94 23.40 14.69
CA GLY A 598 -20.39 23.21 14.79
C GLY A 598 -21.09 23.17 13.44
N GLU A 599 -20.73 24.07 12.50
CA GLU A 599 -21.26 24.09 11.13
C GLU A 599 -20.99 22.79 10.35
N PHE A 600 -19.88 22.11 10.66
CA PHE A 600 -19.50 20.80 10.12
C PHE A 600 -20.08 19.62 10.92
N ASN A 601 -21.07 19.89 11.79
CA ASN A 601 -21.74 18.88 12.62
C ASN A 601 -20.80 18.18 13.64
N VAL A 602 -19.70 18.84 14.03
CA VAL A 602 -18.81 18.30 15.08
C VAL A 602 -19.42 18.59 16.45
N LYS A 603 -19.85 17.52 17.12
CA LYS A 603 -20.42 17.58 18.46
C LYS A 603 -19.41 17.31 19.55
N TYR A 604 -18.49 16.38 19.32
CA TYR A 604 -17.49 15.97 20.31
C TYR A 604 -16.07 16.19 19.81
N LEU A 605 -15.25 16.86 20.62
CA LEU A 605 -13.83 17.05 20.41
C LEU A 605 -13.05 16.23 21.44
N LEU A 606 -12.17 15.35 20.96
CA LEU A 606 -11.24 14.63 21.83
C LEU A 606 -10.01 15.50 22.10
N ALA A 607 -9.68 15.70 23.37
CA ALA A 607 -8.56 16.52 23.80
C ALA A 607 -7.61 15.75 24.72
N VAL A 608 -6.32 16.12 24.69
CA VAL A 608 -5.29 15.54 25.54
C VAL A 608 -5.21 16.29 26.86
N LYS A 609 -5.19 15.55 27.97
CA LYS A 609 -4.98 16.10 29.31
C LYS A 609 -3.49 16.09 29.65
N ARG A 610 -3.00 17.22 30.16
CA ARG A 610 -1.62 17.38 30.63
C ARG A 610 -1.55 17.90 32.06
N ASP A 611 -0.46 17.57 32.75
CA ASP A 611 -0.12 18.15 34.05
C ASP A 611 0.48 19.56 33.89
N SER A 612 0.88 20.20 35.00
CA SER A 612 1.46 21.56 34.97
C SER A 612 2.83 21.64 34.29
N VAL A 613 3.49 20.51 34.05
CA VAL A 613 4.81 20.43 33.38
C VAL A 613 4.71 19.84 31.97
N GLY A 614 3.50 19.64 31.45
CA GLY A 614 3.24 19.20 30.08
C GLY A 614 3.29 17.68 29.86
N LYS A 615 3.42 16.86 30.91
CA LYS A 615 3.32 15.40 30.77
C LYS A 615 1.88 14.97 30.60
N LEU A 616 1.67 13.85 29.90
CA LEU A 616 0.37 13.20 29.78
C LEU A 616 -0.23 12.90 31.16
N GLY A 617 -1.53 13.15 31.31
CA GLY A 617 -2.25 13.02 32.58
C GLY A 617 -2.68 14.37 33.15
N GLY A 618 -3.13 14.44 34.40
CA GLY A 618 -3.45 15.72 35.05
C GLY A 618 -4.83 16.29 34.65
N ASN A 619 -4.99 17.61 34.76
CA ASN A 619 -6.29 18.29 34.59
C ASN A 619 -6.29 19.41 33.55
N ASN A 620 -5.15 19.77 32.97
CA ASN A 620 -5.06 20.86 32.01
C ASN A 620 -5.42 20.36 30.61
N ILE A 621 -6.24 21.14 29.92
CA ILE A 621 -6.57 20.96 28.51
C ILE A 621 -5.87 22.07 27.73
N ASN A 622 -5.59 21.84 26.45
CA ASN A 622 -5.01 22.82 25.54
C ASN A 622 -5.68 24.20 25.70
N TYR A 623 -4.87 25.22 25.99
CA TYR A 623 -5.34 26.59 26.27
C TYR A 623 -6.01 27.26 25.07
N SER A 624 -5.76 26.78 23.85
CA SER A 624 -6.42 27.24 22.63
C SER A 624 -7.86 26.75 22.50
N ILE A 625 -8.31 25.84 23.37
CA ILE A 625 -9.69 25.36 23.42
C ILE A 625 -10.46 26.21 24.44
N ASP A 626 -11.43 27.00 23.96
CA ASP A 626 -12.29 27.81 24.84
C ASP A 626 -13.27 26.93 25.61
N GLN A 627 -12.97 26.66 26.88
CA GLN A 627 -13.79 25.84 27.76
C GLN A 627 -15.17 26.46 28.09
N LYS A 628 -15.42 27.74 27.76
CA LYS A 628 -16.77 28.33 27.86
C LYS A 628 -17.68 27.85 26.74
N LYS A 629 -17.10 27.43 25.61
CA LYS A 629 -17.81 26.94 24.42
C LYS A 629 -17.69 25.42 24.24
N TRP A 630 -16.73 24.81 24.91
CA TRP A 630 -16.48 23.37 24.92
C TRP A 630 -16.68 22.81 26.32
N LYS A 631 -17.81 22.11 26.54
CA LYS A 631 -18.15 21.54 27.84
C LYS A 631 -17.57 20.14 27.98
N LYS A 632 -16.74 19.90 28.99
CA LYS A 632 -16.24 18.54 29.28
C LYS A 632 -17.39 17.62 29.71
N VAL A 633 -17.58 16.52 28.99
CA VAL A 633 -18.67 15.54 29.22
C VAL A 633 -18.16 14.15 29.60
N TYR A 634 -16.89 13.86 29.32
CA TYR A 634 -16.22 12.65 29.74
C TYR A 634 -14.75 12.96 30.00
N GLU A 635 -14.15 12.26 30.96
CA GLU A 635 -12.71 12.29 31.16
C GLU A 635 -12.16 10.93 31.60
N SER A 636 -10.93 10.66 31.17
CA SER A 636 -10.08 9.60 31.68
C SER A 636 -8.77 10.19 32.22
N GLU A 637 -7.76 9.36 32.40
CA GLU A 637 -6.46 9.77 32.94
C GLU A 637 -5.79 10.84 32.06
N ALA A 638 -5.69 10.57 30.76
CA ALA A 638 -4.97 11.43 29.80
C ALA A 638 -5.84 11.97 28.66
N THR A 639 -7.13 11.62 28.61
CA THR A 639 -8.07 12.02 27.54
C THR A 639 -9.30 12.72 28.13
N ALA A 640 -9.77 13.77 27.45
CA ALA A 640 -11.07 14.39 27.70
C ALA A 640 -11.93 14.36 26.44
N VAL A 641 -13.25 14.24 26.61
CA VAL A 641 -14.22 14.47 25.52
C VAL A 641 -15.00 15.74 25.86
N LEU A 642 -14.98 16.67 24.92
CA LEU A 642 -15.61 17.98 25.04
C LEU A 642 -16.81 18.06 24.09
N GLU A 643 -17.97 18.43 24.61
CA GLU A 643 -19.18 18.72 23.84
C GLU A 643 -19.18 20.17 23.36
N ASN A 644 -19.48 20.36 22.08
CA ASN A 644 -19.57 21.64 21.43
C ASN A 644 -20.90 22.32 21.75
N LEU A 645 -20.86 23.50 22.39
CA LEU A 645 -22.07 24.26 22.71
C LEU A 645 -22.63 25.06 21.52
N ASP A 646 -21.84 25.24 20.46
CA ASP A 646 -22.27 25.88 19.21
C ASP A 646 -22.59 24.84 18.11
N TYR A 647 -22.87 23.58 18.50
CA TYR A 647 -23.19 22.46 17.61
C TYR A 647 -24.39 22.75 16.69
N GLN A 648 -24.25 22.43 15.41
CA GLN A 648 -25.34 22.46 14.43
C GLN A 648 -25.73 21.05 13.96
N PRO A 649 -27.04 20.76 13.78
CA PRO A 649 -27.49 19.52 13.17
C PRO A 649 -26.91 19.32 11.76
N ARG A 650 -26.70 18.05 11.41
CA ARG A 650 -26.12 17.65 10.12
C ARG A 650 -26.97 18.06 8.92
N ALA A 651 -28.29 17.98 9.07
CA ALA A 651 -29.25 18.48 8.11
C ALA A 651 -30.06 19.59 8.78
N ARG A 652 -30.13 20.77 8.15
CA ARG A 652 -30.77 21.97 8.71
C ARG A 652 -31.27 22.90 7.61
N TYR A 653 -32.20 23.79 7.94
CA TYR A 653 -32.59 24.87 7.04
C TYR A 653 -31.54 25.99 7.07
N LEU A 654 -31.24 26.56 5.91
CA LEU A 654 -30.48 27.81 5.84
C LEU A 654 -31.41 28.99 6.09
N GLY A 655 -31.03 29.87 7.02
CA GLY A 655 -31.78 31.09 7.33
C GLY A 655 -32.82 30.91 8.45
N GLU A 656 -34.08 31.25 8.15
CA GLU A 656 -35.15 31.45 9.14
C GLU A 656 -35.43 30.26 10.05
N GLU A 657 -35.78 30.57 11.31
CA GLU A 657 -36.19 29.60 12.33
C GLU A 657 -37.55 28.97 12.02
N GLY A 658 -37.73 27.70 12.41
CA GLY A 658 -39.01 26.97 12.35
C GLY A 658 -39.01 25.79 11.38
N GLY A 659 -39.82 24.77 11.71
CA GLY A 659 -39.85 23.48 11.02
C GLY A 659 -38.84 22.48 11.60
N GLU A 660 -39.06 21.19 11.34
CA GLU A 660 -38.20 20.11 11.82
C GLU A 660 -37.52 19.41 10.65
N ILE A 661 -36.25 19.05 10.82
CA ILE A 661 -35.52 18.15 9.91
C ILE A 661 -34.96 17.00 10.74
N LYS A 662 -35.17 15.77 10.28
CA LYS A 662 -34.65 14.57 10.92
C LYS A 662 -34.09 13.60 9.89
N ILE A 663 -32.84 13.16 10.11
CA ILE A 663 -32.25 12.06 9.33
C ILE A 663 -32.87 10.75 9.85
N THR A 664 -33.63 10.06 9.00
CA THR A 664 -34.28 8.78 9.33
C THR A 664 -33.38 7.59 9.04
N SER A 665 -32.50 7.71 8.05
CA SER A 665 -31.51 6.69 7.72
C SER A 665 -30.26 7.33 7.12
N TYR A 666 -29.10 6.84 7.50
CA TYR A 666 -27.82 7.29 6.98
C TYR A 666 -26.96 6.08 6.63
N THR A 667 -26.84 5.79 5.33
CA THR A 667 -25.95 4.76 4.79
C THR A 667 -24.88 5.40 3.92
N SER A 668 -23.90 4.61 3.46
CA SER A 668 -22.82 5.13 2.61
C SER A 668 -23.34 5.77 1.32
N ASN A 669 -24.28 5.11 0.63
CA ASN A 669 -24.74 5.56 -0.69
C ASN A 669 -26.08 6.30 -0.64
N THR A 670 -26.86 6.16 0.43
CA THR A 670 -28.22 6.72 0.51
C THR A 670 -28.45 7.36 1.88
N ILE A 671 -29.04 8.56 1.88
CA ILE A 671 -29.39 9.32 3.08
C ILE A 671 -30.86 9.72 2.96
N MET A 672 -31.67 9.36 3.95
CA MET A 672 -33.10 9.65 3.99
C MET A 672 -33.39 10.64 5.11
N ILE A 673 -34.16 11.67 4.78
CA ILE A 673 -34.44 12.80 5.66
C ILE A 673 -35.93 13.12 5.59
N THR A 674 -36.57 13.24 6.74
CA THR A 674 -37.94 13.78 6.84
C THR A 674 -37.89 15.24 7.25
N TYR A 675 -38.80 16.05 6.72
CA TYR A 675 -38.83 17.48 7.02
C TYR A 675 -40.27 18.03 7.14
N SER A 676 -40.42 19.15 7.86
CA SER A 676 -41.68 19.90 8.03
C SER A 676 -41.46 21.41 8.04
N ASN A 677 -42.49 22.19 7.69
CA ASN A 677 -42.46 23.63 7.41
C ASN A 677 -41.28 24.06 6.53
N GLY A 678 -41.03 23.29 5.47
CA GLY A 678 -39.89 23.44 4.57
C GLY A 678 -40.17 24.25 3.31
N ALA A 679 -41.41 24.64 3.01
CA ALA A 679 -41.73 25.33 1.76
C ALA A 679 -40.89 26.60 1.61
N HIS A 680 -40.28 26.77 0.43
CA HIS A 680 -39.41 27.88 0.07
C HIS A 680 -38.10 27.99 0.87
N LYS A 681 -37.78 27.01 1.72
CA LYS A 681 -36.52 26.94 2.45
C LYS A 681 -35.48 26.12 1.69
N THR A 682 -34.22 26.40 1.98
CA THR A 682 -33.09 25.59 1.51
C THR A 682 -32.69 24.62 2.61
N LEU A 683 -32.76 23.32 2.33
CA LEU A 683 -32.20 22.29 3.20
C LEU A 683 -30.72 22.13 2.87
N LEU A 684 -29.87 22.38 3.86
CA LEU A 684 -28.45 22.07 3.82
C LEU A 684 -28.20 20.74 4.49
N LEU A 685 -27.44 19.88 3.81
CA LEU A 685 -26.81 18.69 4.36
C LEU A 685 -25.30 18.94 4.42
N ALA A 686 -24.73 18.94 5.63
CA ALA A 686 -23.32 19.21 5.89
C ALA A 686 -22.39 18.06 5.46
N ASP A 687 -22.66 17.46 4.31
CA ASP A 687 -21.84 16.45 3.66
C ASP A 687 -21.21 17.02 2.40
N THR A 688 -20.01 16.54 2.09
CA THR A 688 -19.24 16.99 0.94
C THR A 688 -20.00 16.80 -0.36
N TRP A 689 -20.12 17.89 -1.12
CA TRP A 689 -20.59 17.90 -2.48
C TRP A 689 -19.56 17.21 -3.38
N TYR A 690 -20.03 16.27 -4.18
CA TYR A 690 -19.23 15.59 -5.20
C TYR A 690 -20.16 15.13 -6.34
N PRO A 691 -19.73 15.13 -7.61
CA PRO A 691 -20.55 14.68 -8.73
C PRO A 691 -21.06 13.23 -8.55
N GLY A 692 -22.31 13.00 -8.92
CA GLY A 692 -22.95 11.69 -8.87
C GLY A 692 -24.02 11.53 -7.79
N TRP A 693 -24.12 12.44 -6.82
CA TRP A 693 -25.27 12.50 -5.94
C TRP A 693 -26.51 13.00 -6.70
N LYS A 694 -27.66 12.37 -6.43
CA LYS A 694 -28.99 12.80 -6.83
C LYS A 694 -29.84 13.05 -5.60
N ALA A 695 -30.80 13.98 -5.70
CA ALA A 695 -31.73 14.27 -4.62
C ALA A 695 -33.16 14.15 -5.12
N PHE A 696 -34.05 13.61 -4.28
CA PHE A 696 -35.46 13.47 -4.56
C PHE A 696 -36.27 14.07 -3.41
N VAL A 697 -37.17 15.01 -3.70
CA VAL A 697 -38.14 15.56 -2.75
C VAL A 697 -39.49 14.97 -3.10
N ASN A 698 -40.10 14.20 -2.19
CA ASN A 698 -41.38 13.54 -2.43
C ASN A 698 -41.43 12.78 -3.77
N ASN A 699 -40.39 11.99 -4.04
CA ASN A 699 -40.16 11.21 -5.28
C ASN A 699 -39.92 12.02 -6.57
N LYS A 700 -39.77 13.35 -6.50
CA LYS A 700 -39.39 14.19 -7.65
C LYS A 700 -37.92 14.55 -7.56
N GLU A 701 -37.17 14.28 -8.63
CA GLU A 701 -35.75 14.64 -8.70
C GLU A 701 -35.59 16.17 -8.67
N VAL A 702 -34.69 16.67 -7.83
CA VAL A 702 -34.35 18.08 -7.69
C VAL A 702 -32.85 18.29 -7.87
N GLU A 703 -32.47 19.48 -8.31
CA GLU A 703 -31.06 19.85 -8.46
C GLU A 703 -30.39 20.02 -7.08
N ILE A 704 -29.15 19.55 -6.96
CA ILE A 704 -28.33 19.74 -5.77
C ILE A 704 -27.38 20.91 -5.99
N ASP A 705 -27.63 21.99 -5.26
CA ASP A 705 -26.77 23.15 -5.19
C ASP A 705 -25.56 22.90 -4.27
N LYS A 706 -24.49 23.67 -4.51
CA LYS A 706 -23.28 23.67 -3.66
C LYS A 706 -23.33 24.86 -2.69
N CYS A 707 -23.64 24.61 -1.43
CA CYS A 707 -23.62 25.64 -0.37
C CYS A 707 -22.25 25.74 0.28
N ASP A 708 -21.88 26.96 0.69
CA ASP A 708 -20.60 27.28 1.34
C ASP A 708 -19.38 26.72 0.59
N GLY A 709 -19.53 26.55 -0.73
CA GLY A 709 -18.50 25.99 -1.58
C GLY A 709 -18.19 24.50 -1.36
N ILE A 710 -18.84 23.78 -0.44
CA ILE A 710 -18.54 22.37 -0.13
C ILE A 710 -19.71 21.49 0.25
N PHE A 711 -20.83 22.02 0.74
CA PHE A 711 -21.95 21.22 1.22
C PHE A 711 -23.04 21.03 0.17
N ARG A 712 -23.87 20.00 0.36
CA ARG A 712 -25.01 19.71 -0.51
C ARG A 712 -26.23 20.48 -0.03
N CYS A 713 -26.91 21.16 -0.94
CA CYS A 713 -28.15 21.87 -0.66
C CYS A 713 -29.23 21.56 -1.68
N ILE A 714 -30.48 21.62 -1.24
CA ILE A 714 -31.64 21.56 -2.13
C ILE A 714 -32.67 22.59 -1.71
N LYS A 715 -33.42 23.13 -2.68
CA LYS A 715 -34.58 23.99 -2.44
C LYS A 715 -35.83 23.14 -2.29
N LEU A 716 -36.58 23.37 -1.23
CA LEU A 716 -37.81 22.65 -0.96
C LEU A 716 -39.02 23.46 -1.45
N THR A 717 -39.93 22.79 -2.15
CA THR A 717 -41.17 23.40 -2.67
C THR A 717 -42.37 23.10 -1.80
N ASP A 718 -42.37 21.94 -1.14
CA ASP A 718 -43.49 21.46 -0.34
C ASP A 718 -43.24 21.75 1.14
N ASP A 719 -44.30 21.93 1.92
CA ASP A 719 -44.20 22.21 3.37
C ASP A 719 -43.63 21.05 4.17
N GLY A 720 -43.76 19.81 3.70
CA GLY A 720 -43.21 18.67 4.40
C GLY A 720 -43.12 17.43 3.52
N GLY A 721 -42.40 16.43 4.01
CA GLY A 721 -42.26 15.16 3.33
C GLY A 721 -40.89 14.52 3.53
N GLU A 722 -40.43 13.83 2.49
CA GLU A 722 -39.18 13.09 2.49
C GLU A 722 -38.22 13.60 1.43
N VAL A 723 -36.94 13.66 1.81
CA VAL A 723 -35.80 13.92 0.96
C VAL A 723 -34.90 12.70 0.95
N ILE A 724 -34.58 12.20 -0.23
CA ILE A 724 -33.63 11.10 -0.44
C ILE A 724 -32.44 11.63 -1.21
N PHE A 725 -31.24 11.56 -0.63
CA PHE A 725 -29.99 11.71 -1.36
C PHE A 725 -29.46 10.33 -1.72
N ASP A 726 -29.15 10.08 -2.98
CA ASP A 726 -28.63 8.79 -3.47
C ASP A 726 -27.40 8.97 -4.37
N TYR A 727 -26.34 8.20 -4.11
CA TYR A 727 -25.06 8.33 -4.81
C TYR A 727 -24.99 7.37 -5.99
N GLN A 728 -25.19 7.91 -7.20
CA GLN A 728 -25.20 7.20 -8.47
C GLN A 728 -24.16 7.78 -9.45
N PRO A 729 -22.84 7.56 -9.22
CA PRO A 729 -21.79 8.12 -10.07
C PRO A 729 -21.88 7.58 -11.51
N ALA A 730 -22.06 8.47 -12.48
CA ALA A 730 -22.17 8.12 -13.90
C ALA A 730 -20.91 7.42 -14.42
N SER A 731 -19.73 7.85 -13.96
CA SER A 731 -18.43 7.26 -14.32
C SER A 731 -18.33 5.79 -13.91
N PHE A 732 -18.86 5.42 -12.74
CA PHE A 732 -18.92 4.03 -12.28
C PHE A 732 -19.84 3.19 -13.16
N TRP A 733 -21.09 3.62 -13.34
CA TRP A 733 -22.10 2.84 -14.08
C TRP A 733 -21.74 2.67 -15.55
N LEU A 734 -21.16 3.70 -16.19
CA LEU A 734 -20.61 3.59 -17.53
C LEU A 734 -19.44 2.60 -17.57
N GLY A 735 -18.50 2.74 -16.63
CA GLY A 735 -17.37 1.83 -16.51
C GLY A 735 -17.79 0.38 -16.29
N LEU A 736 -18.84 0.14 -15.49
CA LEU A 736 -19.40 -1.18 -15.24
C LEU A 736 -19.96 -1.82 -16.51
N LYS A 737 -20.75 -1.07 -17.30
CA LYS A 737 -21.27 -1.54 -18.60
C LYS A 737 -20.13 -1.93 -19.55
N ILE A 738 -19.11 -1.08 -19.68
CA ILE A 738 -17.92 -1.34 -20.51
C ILE A 738 -17.18 -2.60 -20.03
N SER A 739 -17.05 -2.74 -18.71
CA SER A 739 -16.34 -3.87 -18.09
C SER A 739 -17.07 -5.19 -18.31
N ILE A 740 -18.41 -5.22 -18.19
CA ILE A 740 -19.23 -6.40 -18.47
C ILE A 740 -19.07 -6.83 -19.94
N VAL A 741 -19.19 -5.89 -20.89
CA VAL A 741 -19.01 -6.20 -22.31
C VAL A 741 -17.60 -6.75 -22.58
N SER A 742 -16.57 -6.10 -22.01
CA SER A 742 -15.16 -6.54 -22.17
C SER A 742 -14.91 -7.92 -21.56
N ALA A 743 -15.54 -8.22 -20.41
CA ALA A 743 -15.47 -9.53 -19.77
C ALA A 743 -16.09 -10.61 -20.66
N LEU A 744 -17.30 -10.37 -21.17
CA LEU A 744 -18.00 -11.30 -22.06
C LEU A 744 -17.19 -11.59 -23.33
N LEU A 745 -16.68 -10.55 -23.99
CA LEU A 745 -15.84 -10.71 -25.18
C LEU A 745 -14.56 -11.51 -24.89
N THR A 746 -13.90 -11.22 -23.76
CA THR A 746 -12.70 -11.96 -23.34
C THR A 746 -13.02 -13.44 -23.10
N LEU A 747 -14.12 -13.74 -22.39
CA LEU A 747 -14.54 -15.10 -22.10
C LEU A 747 -14.94 -15.86 -23.37
N ILE A 748 -15.71 -15.24 -24.29
CA ILE A 748 -16.12 -15.87 -25.55
C ILE A 748 -14.90 -16.33 -26.37
N VAL A 749 -13.85 -15.51 -26.45
CA VAL A 749 -12.63 -15.88 -27.18
C VAL A 749 -11.89 -17.03 -26.49
N LEU A 750 -11.77 -17.01 -25.16
CA LEU A 750 -11.13 -18.08 -24.41
C LEU A 750 -11.91 -19.40 -24.48
N PHE A 751 -13.24 -19.37 -24.47
CA PHE A 751 -14.08 -20.57 -24.61
C PHE A 751 -14.02 -21.17 -26.01
N ARG A 752 -14.16 -20.35 -27.07
CA ARG A 752 -14.10 -20.83 -28.46
C ARG A 752 -12.77 -21.51 -28.78
N THR A 753 -11.68 -20.96 -28.27
CA THR A 753 -10.32 -21.47 -28.54
C THR A 753 -9.99 -22.73 -27.74
N ARG A 754 -10.63 -22.95 -26.58
CA ARG A 754 -10.51 -24.20 -25.82
C ARG A 754 -11.19 -25.37 -26.53
N ASN A 755 -12.39 -25.17 -27.08
CA ASN A 755 -13.13 -26.22 -27.79
C ASN A 755 -12.43 -26.68 -29.09
N GLN A 756 -11.67 -25.79 -29.74
CA GLN A 756 -10.85 -26.11 -30.91
C GLN A 756 -9.55 -26.86 -30.59
N GLN A 757 -9.19 -27.03 -29.31
CA GLN A 757 -8.02 -27.81 -28.90
C GLN A 757 -8.39 -29.20 -28.38
N THR A 758 -9.65 -29.39 -27.98
CA THR A 758 -10.19 -30.67 -27.51
C THR A 758 -10.81 -31.50 -28.63
N ASN A 759 -11.18 -30.85 -29.74
CA ASN A 759 -11.48 -31.48 -31.03
C ASN A 759 -10.24 -31.41 -31.91
#